data_AF-A0A0Q8J7L7-F1
#
_entry.id   AF-A0A0Q8J7L7-F1
#
_cell.length_a   1.000
_cell.length_b   1.000
_cell.length_c   1.000
_cell.angle_alpha   90.00
_cell.angle_beta   90.00
_cell.angle_gamma   90.00
#
_symmetry.space_group_name_H-M   'P 1'
#
loop_
_entity.id
_entity.type
_entity.pdbx_description
1 polymer ?
#
loop_
_entity_poly.entity_id
_entity_poly.type
_entity_poly.pdbx_seq_one_letter_code
_entity_poly.pdbx_strand_id
1 'polypeptide(L)'
;MRCYRQWLVLCLGLFAASIRAQETPPVPHPEYQVSAPKGAPNVVIVMLDDVGFGASSTFGGPGQTPVLDTLAHEGLRYNSFHTTSICSPTRASLLTGRNPHAVGIGTVENVPDDRPGYSGFHTKDTATIAEILRQNGYNTAAFGKWHQTPDWEVSPSGPFDRWPTGEGFERFYGFMGGETDQYDPSLYDGTTPIMRPPGSNYHLTEDLANHAIEWLRVQHSVTPNKPVFLYFAPGATHAPLQAPKEWIEKYRGQFDQGWDKLREETFARQKKLGIIPADTVLTSRDPRMPAWDTLTPDQKRIASRLMEVYAGFLEHTDVQVGKLIDTLKANGQFDNTMFIYIVGDNGASTEGGLLGSANYFGPIQGLPESDTSKLAQLDKLGGPGTHAHYPAGWAWAMDTPFQWTKTVASHLGGTRNPMVITWPKGIMDRGGLRSQFSHVNDIVPTILNAAHIKEPTTVNGIAQKPMDGTSLIYSFADAKAPERHTTQYFEVFGNRAIYHDGWIASAFHRRLPWSTISGFTTKKFEEDQWELYDLKKDYSQGNDLAQQEPARLAALKDLFMQEAGRNQVLPLADLAMSGSKGLPALHEGRTRMTFHEGAVGIPESALPKTYNRSWSVTGIVDVGAQAHGVVATVGGNSAGWSLYLDAEQHPMFTYRLFDLKTVTFRGAEPLKPGRHELRFDFDYDGGGYAKGAAIQLLVDGVLIGKDHLPASPPAFFTIEETFDVGIDHGSCAGDYPEESAPGYTFTGGRIEEVSIELR
;
A
#
# COMPACT_ATOMS: atom_id res chain seq x y z
N MET A 1 -19.75 -85.86 -63.99
CA MET A 1 -18.37 -85.74 -64.54
C MET A 1 -17.68 -84.65 -63.73
N ARG A 2 -16.85 -85.01 -62.76
CA ARG A 2 -15.38 -85.01 -62.85
C ARG A 2 -14.79 -83.64 -63.23
N CYS A 3 -14.05 -83.09 -62.26
CA CYS A 3 -12.81 -82.32 -62.39
C CYS A 3 -12.87 -80.85 -62.84
N TYR A 4 -11.97 -80.09 -62.20
CA TYR A 4 -11.49 -78.73 -62.48
C TYR A 4 -12.23 -77.54 -61.84
N ARG A 5 -11.82 -77.20 -60.61
CA ARG A 5 -11.67 -75.80 -60.15
C ARG A 5 -10.79 -75.74 -58.88
N GLN A 6 -9.51 -76.07 -59.04
CA GLN A 6 -8.44 -75.41 -58.29
C GLN A 6 -8.01 -74.20 -59.11
N TRP A 7 -7.52 -73.14 -58.46
CA TRP A 7 -7.20 -71.79 -58.97
C TRP A 7 -8.31 -70.73 -58.80
N LEU A 8 -8.57 -70.39 -57.53
CA LEU A 8 -8.90 -69.03 -57.08
C LEU A 8 -8.61 -68.93 -55.57
N VAL A 9 -7.35 -69.22 -55.23
CA VAL A 9 -6.71 -68.77 -53.99
C VAL A 9 -5.96 -67.50 -54.37
N LEU A 10 -6.02 -66.48 -53.50
CA LEU A 10 -5.62 -65.07 -53.66
C LEU A 10 -6.71 -64.18 -54.28
N CYS A 11 -7.56 -63.63 -53.41
CA CYS A 11 -8.19 -62.28 -53.46
C CYS A 11 -9.48 -62.15 -52.61
N LEU A 12 -9.74 -63.05 -51.65
CA LEU A 12 -10.87 -62.90 -50.70
C LEU A 12 -10.47 -63.10 -49.23
N GLY A 13 -9.18 -63.04 -48.93
CA GLY A 13 -8.68 -63.01 -47.56
C GLY A 13 -8.05 -61.66 -47.28
N LEU A 14 -8.85 -60.63 -47.05
CA LEU A 14 -8.47 -59.34 -46.44
C LEU A 14 -9.78 -58.54 -46.22
N PHE A 15 -9.96 -57.99 -45.01
CA PHE A 15 -11.09 -57.19 -44.54
C PHE A 15 -12.33 -57.92 -44.00
N ALA A 16 -12.11 -58.73 -42.95
CA ALA A 16 -13.01 -58.75 -41.81
C ALA A 16 -12.21 -58.49 -40.54
N ALA A 17 -11.50 -57.35 -40.51
CA ALA A 17 -11.09 -56.77 -39.24
C ALA A 17 -12.38 -56.25 -38.60
N SER A 18 -12.94 -57.03 -37.66
CA SER A 18 -13.91 -56.52 -36.71
C SER A 18 -13.28 -55.30 -36.05
N ILE A 19 -13.67 -54.11 -36.51
CA ILE A 19 -13.50 -52.86 -35.79
C ILE A 19 -14.33 -53.04 -34.52
N ARG A 20 -13.74 -53.64 -33.48
CA ARG A 20 -14.18 -53.35 -32.12
C ARG A 20 -13.93 -51.86 -31.98
N ALA A 21 -15.00 -51.08 -31.94
CA ALA A 21 -14.92 -49.71 -31.47
C ALA A 21 -14.12 -49.77 -30.18
N GLN A 22 -12.90 -49.22 -30.21
CA GLN A 22 -12.08 -49.07 -29.03
C GLN A 22 -12.89 -48.08 -28.19
N GLU A 23 -13.60 -48.57 -27.17
CA GLU A 23 -14.37 -47.71 -26.27
C GLU A 23 -13.36 -46.72 -25.69
N THR A 24 -13.44 -45.47 -26.15
CA THR A 24 -12.68 -44.39 -25.57
C THR A 24 -13.09 -44.35 -24.11
N PRO A 25 -12.16 -44.54 -23.15
CA PRO A 25 -12.53 -44.46 -21.75
C PRO A 25 -13.22 -43.11 -21.53
N PRO A 26 -14.33 -43.08 -20.77
CA PRO A 26 -14.98 -41.82 -20.45
C PRO A 26 -13.93 -40.88 -19.86
N VAL A 27 -13.91 -39.64 -20.34
CA VAL A 27 -13.10 -38.58 -19.73
C VAL A 27 -13.47 -38.59 -18.24
N PRO A 28 -12.49 -38.73 -17.32
CA PRO A 28 -12.77 -38.64 -15.90
C PRO A 28 -13.64 -37.41 -15.66
N HIS A 29 -14.73 -37.56 -14.91
CA HIS A 29 -15.49 -36.38 -14.50
C HIS A 29 -14.49 -35.41 -13.87
N PRO A 30 -14.42 -34.15 -14.33
CA PRO A 30 -13.54 -33.19 -13.69
C PRO A 30 -13.88 -33.19 -12.20
N GLU A 31 -12.89 -33.48 -11.35
CA GLU A 31 -13.07 -33.34 -9.91
C GLU A 31 -13.47 -31.87 -9.68
N TYR A 32 -14.75 -31.66 -9.39
CA TYR A 32 -15.38 -30.35 -9.43
C TYR A 32 -14.73 -29.34 -8.49
N GLN A 33 -13.99 -29.79 -7.46
CA GLN A 33 -13.27 -28.93 -6.53
C GLN A 33 -12.21 -29.71 -5.76
N VAL A 34 -10.95 -29.23 -5.79
CA VAL A 34 -9.99 -29.58 -4.74
C VAL A 34 -10.60 -29.15 -3.41
N SER A 35 -10.64 -30.06 -2.43
CA SER A 35 -11.18 -29.78 -1.10
C SER A 35 -10.04 -29.46 -0.13
N ALA A 36 -10.25 -28.46 0.72
CA ALA A 36 -9.30 -28.15 1.78
C ALA A 36 -9.13 -29.33 2.76
N PRO A 37 -7.96 -29.47 3.40
CA PRO A 37 -7.77 -30.49 4.42
C PRO A 37 -8.83 -30.40 5.52
N LYS A 38 -9.23 -31.56 6.06
CA LYS A 38 -10.25 -31.62 7.10
C LYS A 38 -9.82 -30.80 8.32
N GLY A 39 -10.68 -29.89 8.77
CA GLY A 39 -10.43 -29.05 9.94
C GLY A 39 -9.64 -27.78 9.65
N ALA A 40 -9.27 -27.52 8.38
CA ALA A 40 -8.61 -26.30 8.00
C ALA A 40 -9.47 -25.06 8.39
N PRO A 41 -8.88 -24.02 8.98
CA PRO A 41 -9.63 -22.85 9.41
C PRO A 41 -9.91 -21.92 8.23
N ASN A 42 -10.95 -21.09 8.37
CA ASN A 42 -11.00 -19.84 7.62
C ASN A 42 -9.82 -18.96 8.08
N VAL A 43 -9.32 -18.10 7.21
CA VAL A 43 -8.24 -17.18 7.54
C VAL A 43 -8.66 -15.78 7.14
N VAL A 44 -8.58 -14.85 8.09
CA VAL A 44 -8.77 -13.43 7.84
C VAL A 44 -7.54 -12.70 8.33
N ILE A 45 -6.85 -12.01 7.43
CA ILE A 45 -5.74 -11.13 7.76
C ILE A 45 -6.25 -9.70 7.63
N VAL A 46 -6.12 -8.93 8.70
CA VAL A 46 -6.25 -7.47 8.71
C VAL A 46 -4.85 -6.89 8.82
N MET A 47 -4.53 -5.95 7.93
CA MET A 47 -3.28 -5.21 7.95
C MET A 47 -3.57 -3.73 7.75
N LEU A 48 -3.30 -2.92 8.77
CA LEU A 48 -3.34 -1.47 8.62
C LEU A 48 -1.99 -0.95 8.13
N ASP A 49 -1.96 0.33 7.80
CA ASP A 49 -0.90 1.02 7.09
C ASP A 49 -0.34 2.14 7.98
N ASP A 50 0.99 2.19 8.16
CA ASP A 50 1.69 3.23 8.93
C ASP A 50 1.28 3.41 10.40
N VAL A 51 0.72 2.39 11.03
CA VAL A 51 0.35 2.46 12.46
C VAL A 51 1.52 2.03 13.34
N GLY A 52 2.03 2.95 14.16
CA GLY A 52 3.13 2.69 15.10
C GLY A 52 2.77 1.78 16.28
N PHE A 53 3.80 1.22 16.94
CA PHE A 53 3.60 0.22 17.99
C PHE A 53 2.77 0.69 19.19
N GLY A 54 2.97 1.94 19.60
CA GLY A 54 2.28 2.60 20.70
C GLY A 54 1.07 3.43 20.25
N ALA A 55 0.47 3.17 19.10
CA ALA A 55 -0.70 3.92 18.63
C ALA A 55 -2.03 3.42 19.21
N SER A 56 -2.23 2.10 19.30
CA SER A 56 -3.50 1.48 19.70
C SER A 56 -3.65 1.34 21.22
N SER A 57 -4.86 1.51 21.74
CA SER A 57 -5.19 1.35 23.17
C SER A 57 -4.82 -0.03 23.69
N THR A 58 -4.99 -1.07 22.86
CA THR A 58 -4.62 -2.46 23.17
C THR A 58 -3.15 -2.63 23.56
N PHE A 59 -2.27 -1.80 22.97
CA PHE A 59 -0.84 -1.78 23.23
C PHE A 59 -0.40 -0.50 23.97
N GLY A 60 -1.32 0.14 24.69
CA GLY A 60 -1.07 1.26 25.61
C GLY A 60 -1.07 2.65 24.98
N GLY A 61 -1.37 2.75 23.69
CA GLY A 61 -1.46 3.99 22.92
C GLY A 61 -2.73 4.81 23.18
N PRO A 62 -2.83 6.00 22.55
CA PRO A 62 -3.97 6.90 22.71
C PRO A 62 -5.21 6.55 21.87
N GLY A 63 -5.02 5.94 20.69
CA GLY A 63 -6.10 5.67 19.75
C GLY A 63 -6.97 4.53 20.26
N GLN A 64 -8.28 4.74 20.35
CA GLN A 64 -9.19 3.71 20.83
C GLN A 64 -9.35 2.61 19.77
N THR A 65 -9.11 1.35 20.15
CA THR A 65 -9.25 0.19 19.27
C THR A 65 -10.07 -0.91 19.96
N PRO A 66 -11.38 -0.69 20.23
CA PRO A 66 -12.21 -1.62 21.01
C PRO A 66 -12.39 -3.00 20.37
N VAL A 67 -12.32 -3.09 19.04
CA VAL A 67 -12.40 -4.36 18.32
C VAL A 67 -11.11 -5.14 18.50
N LEU A 68 -9.95 -4.49 18.32
CA LEU A 68 -8.66 -5.08 18.63
C LEU A 68 -8.55 -5.51 20.10
N ASP A 69 -9.08 -4.72 21.05
CA ASP A 69 -9.14 -5.08 22.47
C ASP A 69 -9.92 -6.38 22.68
N THR A 70 -11.07 -6.53 22.01
CA THR A 70 -11.91 -7.74 22.07
C THR A 70 -11.16 -8.95 21.50
N LEU A 71 -10.54 -8.80 20.33
CA LEU A 71 -9.72 -9.87 19.73
C LEU A 71 -8.55 -10.25 20.63
N ALA A 72 -7.87 -9.27 21.22
CA ALA A 72 -6.74 -9.48 22.13
C ALA A 72 -7.16 -10.22 23.40
N HIS A 73 -8.35 -9.95 23.94
CA HIS A 73 -8.92 -10.67 25.08
C HIS A 73 -9.27 -12.13 24.75
N GLU A 74 -9.72 -12.41 23.53
CA GLU A 74 -10.08 -13.77 23.09
C GLU A 74 -8.88 -14.55 22.52
N GLY A 75 -7.81 -13.85 22.12
CA GLY A 75 -6.67 -14.39 21.40
C GLY A 75 -5.33 -14.15 22.10
N LEU A 76 -4.28 -14.02 21.29
CA LEU A 76 -2.89 -13.80 21.71
C LEU A 76 -2.38 -12.47 21.19
N ARG A 77 -1.77 -11.68 22.07
CA ARG A 77 -1.03 -10.46 21.72
C ARG A 77 0.45 -10.79 21.50
N TYR A 78 1.03 -10.27 20.43
CA TYR A 78 2.45 -10.35 20.14
C TYR A 78 3.06 -8.96 20.28
N ASN A 79 4.00 -8.80 21.20
CA ASN A 79 4.69 -7.52 21.43
C ASN A 79 6.08 -7.46 20.76
N SER A 80 6.59 -8.61 20.31
CA SER A 80 7.89 -8.73 19.65
C SER A 80 7.73 -9.26 18.22
N PHE A 81 6.64 -8.84 17.56
CA PHE A 81 6.37 -9.07 16.15
C PHE A 81 7.01 -7.96 15.32
N HIS A 82 7.62 -8.33 14.20
CA HIS A 82 8.34 -7.41 13.33
C HIS A 82 7.81 -7.51 11.91
N THR A 83 7.75 -6.35 11.29
CA THR A 83 7.54 -6.15 9.87
C THR A 83 8.88 -5.73 9.25
N THR A 84 8.88 -5.37 7.97
CA THR A 84 10.00 -4.58 7.43
C THR A 84 9.89 -3.14 7.95
N SER A 85 10.50 -2.14 7.30
CA SER A 85 10.29 -0.74 7.67
C SER A 85 9.50 0.07 6.65
N ILE A 86 8.93 -0.57 5.62
CA ILE A 86 8.09 0.09 4.62
C ILE A 86 7.09 -0.89 3.99
N CYS A 87 5.98 -0.36 3.48
CA CYS A 87 4.77 -1.08 3.09
C CYS A 87 4.99 -2.23 2.07
N SER A 88 5.48 -1.95 0.85
CA SER A 88 5.57 -2.97 -0.21
C SER A 88 6.42 -4.19 0.19
N PRO A 89 7.63 -4.05 0.76
CA PRO A 89 8.42 -5.16 1.27
C PRO A 89 7.71 -5.98 2.38
N THR A 90 7.00 -5.32 3.30
CA THR A 90 6.22 -6.03 4.33
C THR A 90 5.12 -6.88 3.71
N ARG A 91 4.37 -6.33 2.75
CA ARG A 91 3.26 -7.02 2.07
C ARG A 91 3.77 -8.19 1.24
N ALA A 92 4.87 -8.01 0.52
CA ALA A 92 5.55 -9.07 -0.22
C ALA A 92 5.95 -10.24 0.70
N SER A 93 6.53 -9.89 1.85
CA SER A 93 6.97 -10.86 2.85
C SER A 93 5.79 -11.59 3.52
N LEU A 94 4.72 -10.86 3.85
CA LEU A 94 3.47 -11.39 4.37
C LEU A 94 2.84 -12.40 3.40
N LEU A 95 2.75 -12.04 2.12
CA LEU A 95 2.01 -12.84 1.15
C LEU A 95 2.79 -14.09 0.73
N THR A 96 4.10 -14.13 0.92
CA THR A 96 4.95 -15.23 0.42
C THR A 96 5.59 -16.07 1.52
N GLY A 97 5.66 -15.59 2.76
CA GLY A 97 6.40 -16.25 3.85
C GLY A 97 7.91 -16.22 3.66
N ARG A 98 8.41 -15.31 2.81
CA ARG A 98 9.82 -15.17 2.43
C ARG A 98 10.31 -13.77 2.72
N ASN A 99 11.61 -13.58 2.71
CA ASN A 99 12.20 -12.26 2.83
C ASN A 99 11.90 -11.40 1.58
N PRO A 100 11.69 -10.09 1.75
CA PRO A 100 11.26 -9.20 0.66
C PRO A 100 12.21 -9.18 -0.55
N HIS A 101 13.52 -9.11 -0.31
CA HIS A 101 14.52 -9.14 -1.38
C HIS A 101 14.58 -10.52 -2.07
N ALA A 102 14.31 -11.61 -1.35
CA ALA A 102 14.28 -12.93 -1.94
C ALA A 102 13.12 -13.11 -2.93
N VAL A 103 12.07 -12.27 -2.86
CA VAL A 103 10.93 -12.28 -3.77
C VAL A 103 10.95 -11.17 -4.82
N GLY A 104 11.92 -10.25 -4.77
CA GLY A 104 12.07 -9.17 -5.75
C GLY A 104 11.59 -7.79 -5.29
N ILE A 105 11.07 -7.64 -4.08
CA ILE A 105 10.44 -6.41 -3.56
C ILE A 105 11.18 -5.94 -2.30
N GLY A 106 12.46 -5.58 -2.45
CA GLY A 106 13.31 -5.07 -1.37
C GLY A 106 13.11 -3.59 -1.02
N THR A 107 12.32 -2.87 -1.80
CA THR A 107 11.98 -1.46 -1.58
C THR A 107 10.53 -1.18 -1.99
N VAL A 108 10.07 0.06 -1.82
CA VAL A 108 8.71 0.47 -2.21
C VAL A 108 8.55 0.48 -3.73
N GLU A 109 7.39 0.08 -4.24
CA GLU A 109 7.08 -0.05 -5.68
C GLU A 109 7.24 1.25 -6.49
N ASN A 110 7.35 2.40 -5.82
CA ASN A 110 7.56 3.69 -6.46
C ASN A 110 9.03 3.96 -6.87
N VAL A 111 9.98 3.18 -6.34
CA VAL A 111 11.43 3.33 -6.64
C VAL A 111 12.15 1.98 -6.83
N PRO A 112 11.62 1.04 -7.62
CA PRO A 112 12.29 -0.22 -7.91
C PRO A 112 13.52 0.03 -8.79
N ASP A 113 14.39 -0.97 -8.94
CA ASP A 113 15.51 -0.91 -9.87
C ASP A 113 15.85 -2.29 -10.46
N ASP A 114 16.82 -2.35 -11.38
CA ASP A 114 17.21 -3.56 -12.10
C ASP A 114 18.09 -4.53 -11.30
N ARG A 115 18.41 -4.25 -10.03
CA ARG A 115 19.18 -5.18 -9.19
C ARG A 115 18.31 -6.38 -8.79
N PRO A 116 18.90 -7.58 -8.70
CA PRO A 116 18.22 -8.72 -8.08
C PRO A 116 17.69 -8.34 -6.70
N GLY A 117 16.46 -8.72 -6.41
CA GLY A 117 15.79 -8.40 -5.14
C GLY A 117 15.14 -7.02 -5.04
N TYR A 118 15.28 -6.15 -6.04
CA TYR A 118 14.71 -4.79 -6.07
C TYR A 118 13.84 -4.50 -7.30
N SER A 119 13.49 -5.54 -8.06
CA SER A 119 12.79 -5.42 -9.34
C SER A 119 11.34 -4.96 -9.26
N GLY A 120 10.73 -4.92 -8.08
CA GLY A 120 9.35 -4.44 -7.88
C GLY A 120 8.28 -5.41 -8.39
N PHE A 121 8.51 -6.72 -8.21
CA PHE A 121 7.49 -7.74 -8.45
C PHE A 121 7.86 -9.08 -7.84
N HIS A 122 6.84 -9.89 -7.52
CA HIS A 122 7.00 -11.29 -7.19
C HIS A 122 7.53 -12.10 -8.38
N THR A 123 8.54 -12.94 -8.12
CA THR A 123 9.01 -13.92 -9.09
C THR A 123 8.13 -15.18 -9.07
N LYS A 124 8.05 -15.91 -10.19
CA LYS A 124 7.13 -17.07 -10.30
C LYS A 124 7.51 -18.27 -9.40
N ASP A 125 8.72 -18.27 -8.86
CA ASP A 125 9.23 -19.23 -7.87
C ASP A 125 8.96 -18.82 -6.41
N THR A 126 8.16 -17.76 -6.20
CA THR A 126 7.77 -17.26 -4.87
C THR A 126 6.25 -17.06 -4.81
N ALA A 127 5.50 -18.11 -5.11
CA ALA A 127 4.04 -18.09 -5.10
C ALA A 127 3.47 -17.54 -3.79
N THR A 128 2.42 -16.72 -3.92
CA THR A 128 1.70 -16.14 -2.80
C THR A 128 0.89 -17.20 -2.06
N ILE A 129 0.56 -16.92 -0.81
CA ILE A 129 -0.33 -17.74 0.01
C ILE A 129 -1.72 -17.85 -0.62
N ALA A 130 -2.21 -16.81 -1.31
CA ALA A 130 -3.48 -16.87 -2.00
C ALA A 130 -3.47 -17.98 -3.06
N GLU A 131 -2.42 -18.04 -3.88
CA GLU A 131 -2.30 -19.09 -4.90
C GLU A 131 -2.17 -20.48 -4.28
N ILE A 132 -1.37 -20.61 -3.20
CA ILE A 132 -1.21 -21.88 -2.48
C ILE A 132 -2.55 -22.34 -1.89
N LEU A 133 -3.30 -21.46 -1.22
CA LEU A 133 -4.58 -21.81 -0.59
C LEU A 133 -5.67 -22.08 -1.63
N ARG A 134 -5.72 -21.31 -2.73
CA ARG A 134 -6.65 -21.53 -3.85
C ARG A 134 -6.48 -22.93 -4.44
N GLN A 135 -5.24 -23.35 -4.69
CA GLN A 135 -4.92 -24.70 -5.16
C GLN A 135 -5.18 -25.80 -4.13
N ASN A 136 -5.38 -25.44 -2.86
CA ASN A 136 -5.72 -26.35 -1.77
C ASN A 136 -7.18 -26.15 -1.29
N GLY A 137 -8.06 -25.67 -2.17
CA GLY A 137 -9.51 -25.70 -1.92
C GLY A 137 -10.07 -24.55 -1.09
N TYR A 138 -9.36 -23.43 -0.97
CA TYR A 138 -9.88 -22.19 -0.38
C TYR A 138 -10.59 -21.32 -1.41
N ASN A 139 -11.52 -20.47 -0.96
CA ASN A 139 -11.94 -19.27 -1.67
C ASN A 139 -11.02 -18.11 -1.25
N THR A 140 -10.48 -17.35 -2.20
CA THR A 140 -9.49 -16.29 -1.89
C THR A 140 -9.96 -14.91 -2.32
N ALA A 141 -9.83 -13.91 -1.44
CA ALA A 141 -10.16 -12.52 -1.77
C ALA A 141 -9.23 -11.51 -1.09
N ALA A 142 -8.98 -10.41 -1.80
CA ALA A 142 -8.26 -9.24 -1.29
C ALA A 142 -9.15 -7.99 -1.38
N PHE A 143 -9.21 -7.21 -0.30
CA PHE A 143 -9.93 -5.94 -0.25
C PHE A 143 -9.04 -4.83 0.28
N GLY A 144 -8.92 -3.73 -0.46
CA GLY A 144 -8.12 -2.55 -0.11
C GLY A 144 -6.79 -2.42 -0.87
N LYS A 145 -5.76 -1.92 -0.19
CA LYS A 145 -4.43 -1.65 -0.74
C LYS A 145 -3.74 -2.91 -1.22
N TRP A 146 -3.31 -2.90 -2.48
CA TRP A 146 -2.43 -3.92 -3.03
C TRP A 146 -0.96 -3.53 -2.94
N HIS A 147 -0.51 -2.54 -3.72
CA HIS A 147 0.85 -1.97 -3.73
C HIS A 147 1.98 -2.99 -3.97
N GLN A 148 1.75 -3.96 -4.87
CA GLN A 148 2.72 -4.99 -5.28
C GLN A 148 2.81 -5.20 -6.81
N THR A 149 1.96 -4.54 -7.58
CA THR A 149 2.01 -4.62 -9.05
C THR A 149 2.96 -3.55 -9.55
N PRO A 150 3.90 -3.88 -10.44
CA PRO A 150 4.80 -2.89 -10.99
C PRO A 150 4.04 -1.76 -11.69
N ASP A 151 4.49 -0.52 -11.51
CA ASP A 151 3.87 0.68 -12.09
C ASP A 151 3.60 0.56 -13.60
N TRP A 152 4.49 -0.08 -14.37
CA TRP A 152 4.30 -0.24 -15.83
C TRP A 152 3.24 -1.29 -16.21
N GLU A 153 2.76 -2.10 -15.27
CA GLU A 153 1.68 -3.08 -15.45
C GLU A 153 0.35 -2.63 -14.83
N VAL A 154 0.35 -1.58 -14.00
CA VAL A 154 -0.86 -0.90 -13.53
C VAL A 154 -1.45 -0.10 -14.70
N SER A 155 -1.96 -0.80 -15.71
CA SER A 155 -2.51 -0.21 -16.93
C SER A 155 -3.64 -1.09 -17.45
N PRO A 156 -4.68 -0.49 -18.06
CA PRO A 156 -5.73 -1.27 -18.74
C PRO A 156 -5.20 -2.09 -19.93
N SER A 157 -3.96 -1.86 -20.38
CA SER A 157 -3.33 -2.63 -21.46
C SER A 157 -2.79 -4.01 -21.04
N GLY A 158 -2.67 -4.28 -19.74
CA GLY A 158 -2.05 -5.49 -19.22
C GLY A 158 -0.52 -5.53 -19.41
N PRO A 159 0.14 -6.67 -19.10
CA PRO A 159 -0.44 -7.93 -18.65
C PRO A 159 -1.05 -7.86 -17.25
N PHE A 160 -1.95 -8.81 -16.93
CA PHE A 160 -2.63 -8.88 -15.63
C PHE A 160 -2.08 -9.98 -14.71
N ASP A 161 -0.93 -10.57 -15.06
CA ASP A 161 -0.37 -11.73 -14.35
C ASP A 161 0.09 -11.39 -12.92
N ARG A 162 0.49 -10.13 -12.66
CA ARG A 162 0.98 -9.63 -11.37
C ARG A 162 -0.02 -8.73 -10.64
N TRP A 163 -1.28 -8.79 -11.08
CA TRP A 163 -2.40 -8.19 -10.36
C TRP A 163 -2.86 -9.15 -9.27
N PRO A 164 -3.63 -8.70 -8.26
CA PRO A 164 -4.16 -9.60 -7.23
C PRO A 164 -4.82 -10.85 -7.81
N THR A 165 -5.59 -10.68 -8.89
CA THR A 165 -6.29 -11.77 -9.58
C THR A 165 -5.39 -12.70 -10.38
N GLY A 166 -4.19 -12.24 -10.78
CA GLY A 166 -3.14 -13.06 -11.35
C GLY A 166 -2.29 -13.79 -10.29
N GLU A 167 -2.27 -13.27 -9.06
CA GLU A 167 -1.49 -13.81 -7.94
C GLU A 167 -2.33 -14.63 -6.95
N GLY A 168 -3.39 -15.26 -7.44
CA GLY A 168 -4.13 -16.29 -6.71
C GLY A 168 -5.32 -15.81 -5.89
N PHE A 169 -5.66 -14.51 -5.91
CA PHE A 169 -6.93 -14.03 -5.38
C PHE A 169 -8.04 -14.20 -6.41
N GLU A 170 -9.13 -14.88 -6.06
CA GLU A 170 -10.29 -15.02 -6.96
C GLU A 170 -11.16 -13.75 -7.01
N ARG A 171 -11.06 -12.89 -6.00
CA ARG A 171 -11.72 -11.58 -5.93
C ARG A 171 -10.74 -10.50 -5.47
N PHE A 172 -10.77 -9.35 -6.15
CA PHE A 172 -10.12 -8.12 -5.69
C PHE A 172 -11.08 -6.94 -5.80
N TYR A 173 -11.06 -6.10 -4.77
CA TYR A 173 -11.72 -4.79 -4.77
C TYR A 173 -10.91 -3.83 -3.91
N GLY A 174 -10.37 -2.78 -4.50
CA GLY A 174 -9.48 -1.87 -3.77
C GLY A 174 -8.66 -0.99 -4.70
N PHE A 175 -7.44 -0.65 -4.30
CA PHE A 175 -6.59 0.28 -5.04
C PHE A 175 -5.16 -0.24 -5.17
N MET A 176 -4.49 0.18 -6.23
CA MET A 176 -3.16 -0.33 -6.63
C MET A 176 -2.01 0.48 -6.03
N GLY A 177 -2.22 1.78 -5.83
CA GLY A 177 -1.21 2.73 -5.35
C GLY A 177 -0.76 2.48 -3.90
N GLY A 178 0.26 3.23 -3.49
CA GLY A 178 0.77 3.22 -2.12
C GLY A 178 -0.19 3.86 -1.11
N GLU A 179 -1.10 4.69 -1.59
CA GLU A 179 -2.18 5.31 -0.84
C GLU A 179 -3.34 5.64 -1.78
N THR A 180 -4.42 6.20 -1.23
CA THR A 180 -5.54 6.75 -2.02
C THR A 180 -6.37 7.70 -1.15
N ASP A 181 -7.10 8.63 -1.76
CA ASP A 181 -8.08 9.47 -1.07
C ASP A 181 -9.22 8.61 -0.49
N GLN A 182 -9.61 8.85 0.77
CA GLN A 182 -10.62 8.06 1.46
C GLN A 182 -12.06 8.45 1.08
N TYR A 183 -12.24 9.61 0.45
CA TYR A 183 -13.52 10.13 -0.02
C TYR A 183 -13.70 10.01 -1.54
N ASP A 184 -12.62 10.10 -2.31
CA ASP A 184 -12.62 9.95 -3.77
C ASP A 184 -11.46 9.03 -4.26
N PRO A 185 -11.46 7.74 -3.89
CA PRO A 185 -10.37 6.81 -4.20
C PRO A 185 -10.32 6.36 -5.66
N SER A 186 -9.10 6.14 -6.15
CA SER A 186 -8.81 5.46 -7.44
C SER A 186 -8.99 3.94 -7.31
N LEU A 187 -10.24 3.47 -7.46
CA LEU A 187 -10.66 2.08 -7.20
C LEU A 187 -10.65 1.14 -8.41
N TYR A 188 -10.47 -0.15 -8.12
CA TYR A 188 -10.48 -1.25 -9.08
C TYR A 188 -11.34 -2.41 -8.59
N ASP A 189 -12.12 -2.98 -9.49
CA ASP A 189 -12.76 -4.30 -9.34
C ASP A 189 -12.05 -5.30 -10.26
N GLY A 190 -11.32 -6.24 -9.67
CA GLY A 190 -10.43 -7.14 -10.39
C GLY A 190 -9.31 -6.38 -11.08
N THR A 191 -9.46 -6.13 -12.38
CA THR A 191 -8.51 -5.35 -13.20
C THR A 191 -9.16 -4.12 -13.84
N THR A 192 -10.40 -3.81 -13.46
CA THR A 192 -11.20 -2.76 -14.10
C THR A 192 -11.26 -1.53 -13.18
N PRO A 193 -10.82 -0.35 -13.63
CA PRO A 193 -11.05 0.90 -12.90
C PRO A 193 -12.55 1.14 -12.73
N ILE A 194 -12.97 1.53 -11.53
CA ILE A 194 -14.37 1.81 -11.19
C ILE A 194 -14.50 3.07 -10.34
N MET A 195 -15.58 3.81 -10.51
CA MET A 195 -15.92 4.92 -9.62
C MET A 195 -16.47 4.40 -8.30
N ARG A 196 -16.19 5.13 -7.22
CA ARG A 196 -16.95 4.98 -5.98
C ARG A 196 -18.46 5.24 -6.20
N PRO A 197 -19.33 4.72 -5.31
CA PRO A 197 -20.74 5.09 -5.31
C PRO A 197 -20.97 6.60 -5.08
N PRO A 198 -22.02 7.19 -5.67
CA PRO A 198 -22.37 8.59 -5.44
C PRO A 198 -22.85 8.83 -4.01
N GLY A 199 -22.65 10.05 -3.51
CA GLY A 199 -23.10 10.50 -2.19
C GLY A 199 -22.01 11.16 -1.37
N SER A 200 -22.41 12.03 -0.45
CA SER A 200 -21.50 12.84 0.39
C SER A 200 -20.98 12.12 1.63
N ASN A 201 -21.59 10.98 2.01
CA ASN A 201 -21.24 10.24 3.23
C ASN A 201 -20.36 9.00 2.93
N TYR A 202 -19.71 8.98 1.77
CA TYR A 202 -18.83 7.89 1.39
C TYR A 202 -17.54 7.93 2.23
N HIS A 203 -17.04 6.75 2.62
CA HIS A 203 -15.69 6.60 3.15
C HIS A 203 -15.16 5.21 2.81
N LEU A 204 -13.94 5.14 2.29
CA LEU A 204 -13.36 3.92 1.71
C LEU A 204 -13.36 2.73 2.69
N THR A 205 -12.98 2.94 3.96
CA THR A 205 -12.95 1.83 4.94
C THR A 205 -14.31 1.18 5.17
N GLU A 206 -15.41 1.93 5.06
CA GLU A 206 -16.76 1.38 5.17
C GLU A 206 -17.13 0.60 3.92
N ASP A 207 -16.78 1.13 2.76
CA ASP A 207 -17.03 0.52 1.46
C ASP A 207 -16.29 -0.82 1.30
N LEU A 208 -15.00 -0.84 1.61
CA LEU A 208 -14.19 -2.07 1.64
C LEU A 208 -14.77 -3.11 2.59
N ALA A 209 -15.18 -2.70 3.80
CA ALA A 209 -15.77 -3.62 4.77
C ALA A 209 -17.11 -4.18 4.28
N ASN A 210 -17.97 -3.36 3.68
CA ASN A 210 -19.24 -3.79 3.12
C ASN A 210 -19.04 -4.83 2.01
N HIS A 211 -18.14 -4.58 1.06
CA HIS A 211 -17.84 -5.53 -0.02
C HIS A 211 -17.22 -6.84 0.49
N ALA A 212 -16.34 -6.78 1.50
CA ALA A 212 -15.80 -7.98 2.14
C ALA A 212 -16.89 -8.79 2.85
N ILE A 213 -17.84 -8.14 3.53
CA ILE A 213 -18.99 -8.77 4.20
C ILE A 213 -19.91 -9.45 3.19
N GLU A 214 -20.24 -8.76 2.10
CA GLU A 214 -21.04 -9.32 1.01
C GLU A 214 -20.38 -10.58 0.45
N TRP A 215 -19.08 -10.52 0.17
CA TRP A 215 -18.33 -11.68 -0.30
C TRP A 215 -18.36 -12.84 0.70
N LEU A 216 -18.07 -12.58 1.99
CA LEU A 216 -18.13 -13.61 3.04
C LEU A 216 -19.51 -14.27 3.14
N ARG A 217 -20.59 -13.49 3.05
CA ARG A 217 -21.98 -14.00 3.07
C ARG A 217 -22.28 -14.88 1.87
N VAL A 218 -21.84 -14.49 0.67
CA VAL A 218 -22.02 -15.28 -0.55
C VAL A 218 -21.24 -16.59 -0.47
N GLN A 219 -19.96 -16.55 -0.07
CA GLN A 219 -19.15 -17.77 0.04
C GLN A 219 -19.77 -18.77 1.04
N HIS A 220 -20.24 -18.28 2.18
CA HIS A 220 -20.90 -19.12 3.16
C HIS A 220 -22.23 -19.70 2.64
N SER A 221 -23.01 -18.91 1.88
CA SER A 221 -24.32 -19.36 1.37
C SER A 221 -24.19 -20.41 0.27
N VAL A 222 -23.20 -20.27 -0.61
CA VAL A 222 -23.05 -21.13 -1.81
C VAL A 222 -22.19 -22.36 -1.50
N THR A 223 -21.11 -22.20 -0.73
CA THR A 223 -20.17 -23.28 -0.38
C THR A 223 -19.79 -23.23 1.11
N PRO A 224 -20.72 -23.50 2.05
CA PRO A 224 -20.51 -23.33 3.49
C PRO A 224 -19.37 -24.17 4.09
N ASN A 225 -18.94 -25.23 3.39
CA ASN A 225 -17.87 -26.11 3.83
C ASN A 225 -16.50 -25.77 3.20
N LYS A 226 -16.44 -24.80 2.27
CA LYS A 226 -15.20 -24.35 1.64
C LYS A 226 -14.63 -23.20 2.49
N PRO A 227 -13.41 -23.31 3.03
CA PRO A 227 -12.85 -22.24 3.86
C PRO A 227 -12.49 -21.02 3.01
N VAL A 228 -12.47 -19.86 3.65
CA VAL A 228 -12.09 -18.60 3.02
C VAL A 228 -10.70 -18.14 3.46
N PHE A 229 -9.97 -17.49 2.56
CA PHE A 229 -8.83 -16.64 2.85
C PHE A 229 -9.17 -15.21 2.43
N LEU A 230 -9.28 -14.32 3.41
CA LEU A 230 -9.58 -12.90 3.22
C LEU A 230 -8.37 -12.08 3.64
N TYR A 231 -7.77 -11.36 2.69
CA TYR A 231 -6.79 -10.32 2.96
C TYR A 231 -7.50 -8.96 2.95
N PHE A 232 -7.68 -8.35 4.12
CA PHE A 232 -8.34 -7.06 4.30
C PHE A 232 -7.30 -6.01 4.69
N ALA A 233 -6.91 -5.16 3.76
CA ALA A 233 -5.84 -4.19 3.94
C ALA A 233 -6.34 -2.77 3.58
N PRO A 234 -7.08 -2.08 4.46
CA PRO A 234 -7.83 -0.88 4.07
C PRO A 234 -6.98 0.32 3.63
N GLY A 235 -5.66 0.33 3.83
CA GLY A 235 -4.80 1.49 3.59
C GLY A 235 -4.87 2.55 4.70
N ALA A 236 -5.85 2.45 5.60
CA ALA A 236 -5.87 3.20 6.84
C ALA A 236 -4.72 2.75 7.75
N THR A 237 -4.00 3.62 8.48
CA THR A 237 -4.15 5.07 8.59
C THR A 237 -3.01 5.81 7.88
N HIS A 238 -2.65 5.39 6.67
CA HIS A 238 -1.70 6.12 5.82
C HIS A 238 -2.24 7.53 5.51
N ALA A 239 -1.36 8.40 5.02
CA ALA A 239 -1.82 9.61 4.35
C ALA A 239 -2.64 9.25 3.07
N PRO A 240 -3.50 10.16 2.58
CA PRO A 240 -3.97 11.35 3.28
C PRO A 240 -4.78 10.97 4.53
N LEU A 241 -4.45 11.61 5.66
CA LEU A 241 -5.16 11.37 6.93
C LEU A 241 -6.57 11.94 6.81
N GLN A 242 -7.55 11.07 6.67
CA GLN A 242 -8.94 11.43 6.42
C GLN A 242 -9.87 10.51 7.22
N ALA A 243 -10.87 11.09 7.87
CA ALA A 243 -11.86 10.35 8.65
C ALA A 243 -13.16 11.15 8.76
N PRO A 244 -14.32 10.50 8.95
CA PRO A 244 -15.57 11.24 9.11
C PRO A 244 -15.50 12.12 10.37
N LYS A 245 -16.05 13.33 10.25
CA LYS A 245 -15.86 14.42 11.22
C LYS A 245 -16.19 13.99 12.64
N GLU A 246 -17.28 13.25 12.84
CA GLU A 246 -17.72 12.77 14.16
C GLU A 246 -16.70 11.87 14.87
N TRP A 247 -15.82 11.18 14.13
CA TRP A 247 -14.73 10.40 14.72
C TRP A 247 -13.57 11.29 15.16
N ILE A 248 -13.21 12.27 14.33
CA ILE A 248 -12.18 13.26 14.65
C ILE A 248 -12.56 14.05 15.92
N GLU A 249 -13.82 14.47 16.00
CA GLU A 249 -14.33 15.29 17.11
C GLU A 249 -14.28 14.61 18.48
N LYS A 250 -14.27 13.27 18.53
CA LYS A 250 -14.08 12.52 19.80
C LYS A 250 -12.75 12.86 20.46
N TYR A 251 -11.73 13.20 19.67
CA TYR A 251 -10.36 13.41 20.12
C TYR A 251 -10.02 14.88 20.38
N ARG A 252 -10.97 15.80 20.19
CA ARG A 252 -10.75 17.24 20.33
C ARG A 252 -10.03 17.60 21.65
N GLY A 253 -8.85 18.22 21.54
CA GLY A 253 -8.03 18.69 22.66
C GLY A 253 -7.30 17.60 23.45
N GLN A 254 -7.40 16.32 23.06
CA GLN A 254 -6.73 15.21 23.77
C GLN A 254 -5.23 15.12 23.50
N PHE A 255 -4.71 15.96 22.60
CA PHE A 255 -3.32 15.97 22.13
C PHE A 255 -2.58 17.29 22.43
N ASP A 256 -3.21 18.24 23.13
CA ASP A 256 -2.64 19.57 23.41
C ASP A 256 -1.44 19.56 24.37
N GLN A 257 -1.26 18.46 25.11
CA GLN A 257 -0.08 18.19 25.94
C GLN A 257 1.18 17.91 25.11
N GLY A 258 1.02 17.54 23.83
CA GLY A 258 2.13 17.32 22.90
C GLY A 258 2.76 15.93 22.93
N TRP A 259 3.54 15.65 21.89
CA TRP A 259 4.15 14.33 21.65
C TRP A 259 5.15 13.91 22.72
N ASP A 260 5.94 14.83 23.29
CA ASP A 260 6.89 14.48 24.36
C ASP A 260 6.14 13.95 25.59
N LYS A 261 5.04 14.61 25.99
CA LYS A 261 4.25 14.19 27.14
C LYS A 261 3.45 12.92 26.87
N LEU A 262 2.82 12.83 25.69
CA LEU A 262 2.04 11.64 25.32
C LEU A 262 2.90 10.38 25.27
N ARG A 263 4.16 10.51 24.85
CA ARG A 263 5.14 9.40 24.84
C ARG A 263 5.44 8.89 26.25
N GLU A 264 5.62 9.78 27.23
CA GLU A 264 5.77 9.38 28.65
C GLU A 264 4.53 8.64 29.16
N GLU A 265 3.34 9.14 28.83
CA GLU A 265 2.06 8.55 29.24
C GLU A 265 1.84 7.17 28.62
N THR A 266 2.10 7.03 27.32
CA THR A 266 2.03 5.76 26.59
C THR A 266 3.00 4.74 27.17
N PHE A 267 4.24 5.14 27.44
CA PHE A 267 5.23 4.29 28.07
C PHE A 267 4.79 3.79 29.46
N ALA A 268 4.25 4.68 30.29
CA ALA A 268 3.72 4.33 31.60
C ALA A 268 2.52 3.38 31.51
N ARG A 269 1.62 3.60 30.55
CA ARG A 269 0.48 2.70 30.27
C ARG A 269 0.95 1.32 29.80
N GLN A 270 1.90 1.26 28.87
CA GLN A 270 2.48 0.01 28.37
C GLN A 270 3.08 -0.85 29.49
N LYS A 271 3.84 -0.24 30.41
CA LYS A 271 4.36 -0.95 31.59
C LYS A 271 3.24 -1.43 32.50
N LYS A 272 2.26 -0.58 32.78
CA LYS A 272 1.11 -0.92 33.64
C LYS A 272 0.30 -2.09 33.08
N LEU A 273 0.14 -2.16 31.76
CA LEU A 273 -0.56 -3.23 31.06
C LEU A 273 0.28 -4.50 30.88
N GLY A 274 1.58 -4.45 31.19
CA GLY A 274 2.52 -5.55 30.97
C GLY A 274 2.84 -5.80 29.49
N ILE A 275 2.55 -4.83 28.61
CA ILE A 275 2.86 -4.93 27.17
C ILE A 275 4.36 -4.89 26.95
N ILE A 276 5.08 -4.09 27.73
CA ILE A 276 6.54 -4.02 27.73
C ILE A 276 7.08 -4.40 29.11
N PRO A 277 8.32 -4.95 29.19
CA PRO A 277 8.97 -5.24 30.47
C PRO A 277 9.07 -4.02 31.40
N ALA A 278 8.96 -4.25 32.71
CA ALA A 278 8.96 -3.17 33.71
C ALA A 278 10.28 -2.38 33.76
N ASP A 279 11.39 -3.02 33.37
CA ASP A 279 12.74 -2.46 33.28
C ASP A 279 13.07 -1.84 31.92
N THR A 280 12.15 -1.88 30.95
CA THR A 280 12.31 -1.17 29.66
C THR A 280 12.67 0.29 29.90
N VAL A 281 13.56 0.85 29.07
CA VAL A 281 13.96 2.25 29.12
C VAL A 281 13.24 3.01 28.00
N LEU A 282 12.82 4.25 28.28
CA LEU A 282 12.26 5.11 27.23
C LEU A 282 13.41 5.76 26.46
N THR A 283 13.49 5.53 25.16
CA THR A 283 14.57 6.09 24.34
C THR A 283 14.40 7.60 24.17
N SER A 284 15.52 8.31 24.02
CA SER A 284 15.52 9.77 23.85
C SER A 284 15.10 10.22 22.46
N ARG A 285 14.57 11.44 22.36
CA ARG A 285 14.27 12.10 21.08
C ARG A 285 15.57 12.41 20.33
N ASP A 286 15.56 12.26 19.01
CA ASP A 286 16.63 12.80 18.18
C ASP A 286 16.66 14.34 18.31
N PRO A 287 17.81 14.97 18.60
CA PRO A 287 17.88 16.41 18.83
C PRO A 287 17.50 17.26 17.59
N ARG A 288 17.48 16.67 16.39
CA ARG A 288 17.08 17.35 15.14
C ARG A 288 15.56 17.41 14.96
N MET A 289 14.80 16.63 15.73
CA MET A 289 13.34 16.74 15.82
C MET A 289 12.99 17.82 16.85
N PRO A 290 12.03 18.73 16.59
CA PRO A 290 11.67 19.77 17.56
C PRO A 290 11.03 19.17 18.82
N ALA A 291 11.26 19.81 19.97
CA ALA A 291 10.47 19.54 21.18
C ALA A 291 9.10 20.23 21.06
N TRP A 292 8.05 19.68 21.66
CA TRP A 292 6.72 20.29 21.65
C TRP A 292 6.75 21.75 22.13
N ASP A 293 7.46 22.03 23.22
CA ASP A 293 7.53 23.36 23.81
C ASP A 293 8.34 24.38 23.00
N THR A 294 9.02 23.94 21.93
CA THR A 294 9.69 24.85 20.99
C THR A 294 8.77 25.31 19.85
N LEU A 295 7.59 24.70 19.69
CA LEU A 295 6.62 25.09 18.67
C LEU A 295 5.89 26.38 19.01
N THR A 296 5.51 27.13 17.98
CA THR A 296 4.60 28.27 18.13
C THR A 296 3.18 27.81 18.52
N PRO A 297 2.33 28.69 19.09
CA PRO A 297 0.94 28.33 19.38
C PRO A 297 0.16 27.81 18.17
N ASP A 298 0.40 28.37 16.99
CA ASP A 298 -0.26 27.95 15.76
C ASP A 298 0.22 26.58 15.27
N GLN A 299 1.52 26.32 15.36
CA GLN A 299 2.09 25.00 15.07
C GLN A 299 1.54 23.93 16.01
N LYS A 300 1.38 24.24 17.31
CA LYS A 300 0.74 23.34 18.28
C LYS A 300 -0.70 23.04 17.89
N ARG A 301 -1.49 24.05 17.49
CA ARG A 301 -2.89 23.87 17.05
C ARG A 301 -3.00 22.97 15.81
N ILE A 302 -2.15 23.19 14.81
CA ILE A 302 -2.10 22.35 13.60
C ILE A 302 -1.70 20.92 13.98
N ALA A 303 -0.65 20.76 14.77
CA ALA A 303 -0.15 19.46 15.19
C ALA A 303 -1.17 18.67 16.01
N SER A 304 -1.86 19.29 16.97
CA SER A 304 -2.95 18.67 17.73
C SER A 304 -4.05 18.20 16.78
N ARG A 305 -4.54 19.07 15.89
CA ARG A 305 -5.64 18.74 14.97
C ARG A 305 -5.29 17.57 14.07
N LEU A 306 -4.08 17.52 13.51
CA LEU A 306 -3.65 16.40 12.66
C LEU A 306 -3.60 15.06 13.43
N MET A 307 -3.25 15.10 14.73
CA MET A 307 -3.26 13.91 15.58
C MET A 307 -4.69 13.47 15.97
N GLU A 308 -5.61 14.42 16.15
CA GLU A 308 -7.05 14.12 16.32
C GLU A 308 -7.60 13.39 15.09
N VAL A 309 -7.23 13.84 13.89
CA VAL A 309 -7.63 13.21 12.62
C VAL A 309 -7.13 11.77 12.57
N TYR A 310 -5.83 11.56 12.83
CA TYR A 310 -5.22 10.24 12.87
C TYR A 310 -5.93 9.30 13.86
N ALA A 311 -6.16 9.75 15.10
CA ALA A 311 -6.79 8.93 16.12
C ALA A 311 -8.26 8.60 15.79
N GLY A 312 -8.99 9.56 15.21
CA GLY A 312 -10.32 9.34 14.67
C GLY A 312 -10.34 8.31 13.54
N PHE A 313 -9.37 8.39 12.62
CA PHE A 313 -9.23 7.46 11.51
C PHE A 313 -8.92 6.03 11.98
N LEU A 314 -8.04 5.89 12.98
CA LEU A 314 -7.69 4.59 13.56
C LEU A 314 -8.89 3.93 14.22
N GLU A 315 -9.63 4.67 15.07
CA GLU A 315 -10.82 4.13 15.74
C GLU A 315 -11.94 3.80 14.73
N HIS A 316 -12.17 4.67 13.74
CA HIS A 316 -13.15 4.44 12.68
C HIS A 316 -12.87 3.14 11.93
N THR A 317 -11.61 2.93 11.54
CA THR A 317 -11.16 1.73 10.83
C THR A 317 -11.31 0.47 11.68
N ASP A 318 -10.92 0.52 12.95
CA ASP A 318 -11.06 -0.60 13.89
C ASP A 318 -12.52 -1.06 14.00
N VAL A 319 -13.46 -0.09 14.05
CA VAL A 319 -14.90 -0.39 14.06
C VAL A 319 -15.38 -1.04 12.77
N GLN A 320 -14.83 -0.67 11.60
CA GLN A 320 -15.17 -1.35 10.33
C GLN A 320 -14.67 -2.80 10.32
N VAL A 321 -13.49 -3.05 10.86
CA VAL A 321 -12.96 -4.42 11.05
C VAL A 321 -13.90 -5.24 11.94
N GLY A 322 -14.50 -4.62 12.96
CA GLY A 322 -15.50 -5.24 13.83
C GLY A 322 -16.68 -5.85 13.06
N LYS A 323 -17.14 -5.19 11.99
CA LYS A 323 -18.25 -5.68 11.16
C LYS A 323 -17.93 -7.01 10.45
N LEU A 324 -16.65 -7.27 10.14
CA LEU A 324 -16.20 -8.56 9.60
C LEU A 324 -16.36 -9.67 10.66
N ILE A 325 -15.94 -9.39 11.89
CA ILE A 325 -16.04 -10.31 13.02
C ILE A 325 -17.50 -10.62 13.32
N ASP A 326 -18.35 -9.60 13.37
CA ASP A 326 -19.79 -9.75 13.60
C ASP A 326 -20.43 -10.64 12.53
N THR A 327 -20.03 -10.48 11.27
CA THR A 327 -20.50 -11.32 10.15
C THR A 327 -20.07 -12.77 10.32
N LEU A 328 -18.81 -13.02 10.71
CA LEU A 328 -18.31 -14.37 10.97
C LEU A 328 -18.99 -15.02 12.17
N LYS A 329 -19.27 -14.25 13.23
CA LYS A 329 -20.01 -14.73 14.42
C LYS A 329 -21.46 -15.05 14.06
N ALA A 330 -22.13 -14.18 13.31
CA ALA A 330 -23.51 -14.39 12.85
C ALA A 330 -23.66 -15.64 11.98
N ASN A 331 -22.66 -15.96 11.17
CA ASN A 331 -22.64 -17.17 10.33
C ASN A 331 -22.09 -18.42 11.06
N GLY A 332 -21.79 -18.34 12.35
CA GLY A 332 -21.22 -19.44 13.14
C GLY A 332 -19.82 -19.89 12.68
N GLN A 333 -19.10 -19.05 11.92
CA GLN A 333 -17.79 -19.36 11.34
C GLN A 333 -16.63 -18.93 12.23
N PHE A 334 -16.83 -17.90 13.08
CA PHE A 334 -15.76 -17.23 13.82
C PHE A 334 -14.89 -18.18 14.67
N ASP A 335 -15.49 -19.17 15.35
CA ASP A 335 -14.74 -20.11 16.18
C ASP A 335 -13.67 -20.90 15.40
N ASN A 336 -13.92 -21.16 14.10
CA ASN A 336 -12.99 -21.81 13.19
C ASN A 336 -12.30 -20.83 12.22
N THR A 337 -12.25 -19.55 12.56
CA THR A 337 -11.50 -18.55 11.81
C THR A 337 -10.24 -18.19 12.58
N MET A 338 -9.09 -18.29 11.93
CA MET A 338 -7.86 -17.65 12.39
C MET A 338 -7.89 -16.19 11.92
N PHE A 339 -8.18 -15.29 12.85
CA PHE A 339 -8.19 -13.85 12.62
C PHE A 339 -6.86 -13.26 13.06
N ILE A 340 -6.10 -12.70 12.12
CA ILE A 340 -4.78 -12.12 12.34
C ILE A 340 -4.91 -10.62 12.10
N TYR A 341 -4.73 -9.83 13.16
CA TYR A 341 -4.75 -8.37 13.06
C TYR A 341 -3.33 -7.86 13.26
N ILE A 342 -2.70 -7.46 12.16
CA ILE A 342 -1.40 -6.78 12.14
C ILE A 342 -1.70 -5.28 12.18
N VAL A 343 -1.33 -4.64 13.28
CA VAL A 343 -1.79 -3.29 13.58
C VAL A 343 -1.19 -2.28 12.61
N GLY A 344 0.00 -2.51 12.06
CA GLY A 344 0.62 -1.72 11.01
C GLY A 344 1.65 -2.55 10.22
N ASP A 345 1.84 -2.22 8.94
CA ASP A 345 2.82 -2.87 8.07
C ASP A 345 4.25 -2.32 8.22
N ASN A 346 4.43 -1.27 9.01
CA ASN A 346 5.71 -0.71 9.45
C ASN A 346 5.48 0.20 10.67
N GLY A 347 6.54 0.87 11.15
CA GLY A 347 6.44 1.97 12.12
C GLY A 347 5.62 3.16 11.62
N ALA A 348 5.41 4.15 12.49
CA ALA A 348 4.61 5.33 12.17
C ALA A 348 5.29 6.21 11.09
N SER A 349 4.51 6.80 10.18
CA SER A 349 5.08 7.60 9.08
C SER A 349 5.49 9.01 9.49
N THR A 350 6.54 9.53 8.86
CA THR A 350 7.05 10.90 9.08
C THR A 350 6.96 11.77 7.82
N GLU A 351 6.15 11.37 6.84
CA GLU A 351 6.07 12.00 5.52
C GLU A 351 5.48 13.42 5.56
N GLY A 352 4.73 13.77 6.62
CA GLY A 352 4.33 15.14 6.92
C GLY A 352 5.47 16.07 7.37
N GLY A 353 6.72 15.58 7.43
CA GLY A 353 7.89 16.34 7.83
C GLY A 353 7.86 16.77 9.29
N LEU A 354 8.70 17.74 9.66
CA LEU A 354 8.84 18.15 11.07
C LEU A 354 7.62 18.91 11.64
N LEU A 355 6.78 19.50 10.79
CA LEU A 355 5.71 20.42 11.19
C LEU A 355 4.31 20.00 10.70
N GLY A 356 4.18 18.83 10.06
CA GLY A 356 2.93 18.41 9.46
C GLY A 356 2.54 19.23 8.23
N SER A 357 1.50 18.77 7.55
CA SER A 357 1.05 19.33 6.28
C SER A 357 -0.45 19.15 6.07
N ALA A 358 -1.09 20.08 5.36
CA ALA A 358 -2.46 19.95 4.87
C ALA A 358 -2.54 19.25 3.50
N ASN A 359 -1.47 19.32 2.71
CA ASN A 359 -1.22 18.55 1.49
C ASN A 359 0.26 18.16 1.41
N TYR A 360 0.57 16.93 1.82
CA TYR A 360 1.96 16.54 2.06
C TYR A 360 2.79 16.35 0.77
N PHE A 361 2.17 16.30 -0.42
CA PHE A 361 2.89 16.12 -1.69
C PHE A 361 3.81 17.27 -2.08
N GLY A 362 3.44 18.51 -1.79
CA GLY A 362 4.31 19.66 -2.00
C GLY A 362 5.57 19.58 -1.12
N PRO A 363 5.41 19.53 0.22
CA PRO A 363 6.52 19.44 1.15
C PRO A 363 7.48 18.26 0.91
N ILE A 364 6.97 17.06 0.60
CA ILE A 364 7.87 15.91 0.35
C ILE A 364 8.78 16.14 -0.86
N GLN A 365 8.33 16.93 -1.84
CA GLN A 365 9.12 17.29 -3.03
C GLN A 365 9.95 18.57 -2.85
N GLY A 366 9.93 19.19 -1.66
CA GLY A 366 10.70 20.41 -1.36
C GLY A 366 9.95 21.71 -1.62
N LEU A 367 8.62 21.67 -1.72
CA LEU A 367 7.73 22.82 -1.86
C LEU A 367 6.86 22.97 -0.59
N PRO A 368 7.42 23.49 0.52
CA PRO A 368 6.72 23.52 1.81
C PRO A 368 5.58 24.55 1.85
N GLU A 369 4.52 24.22 2.60
CA GLU A 369 3.43 25.15 2.92
C GLU A 369 3.82 26.17 4.01
N SER A 370 3.15 27.32 4.04
CA SER A 370 3.24 28.25 5.17
C SER A 370 2.30 27.86 6.31
N ASP A 371 2.67 28.18 7.55
CA ASP A 371 1.80 27.96 8.71
C ASP A 371 0.44 28.66 8.56
N THR A 372 0.41 29.87 7.97
CA THR A 372 -0.84 30.59 7.67
C THR A 372 -1.75 29.80 6.73
N SER A 373 -1.18 29.15 5.71
CA SER A 373 -1.98 28.36 4.74
C SER A 373 -2.57 27.12 5.41
N LYS A 374 -1.78 26.42 6.24
CA LYS A 374 -2.26 25.28 7.05
C LYS A 374 -3.37 25.69 8.02
N LEU A 375 -3.22 26.83 8.71
CA LEU A 375 -4.25 27.34 9.62
C LEU A 375 -5.56 27.69 8.91
N ALA A 376 -5.50 28.21 7.69
CA ALA A 376 -6.70 28.51 6.91
C ALA A 376 -7.51 27.24 6.56
N GLN A 377 -6.87 26.07 6.63
CA GLN A 377 -7.50 24.77 6.39
C GLN A 377 -7.83 23.99 7.67
N LEU A 378 -7.55 24.54 8.87
CA LEU A 378 -7.59 23.80 10.13
C LEU A 378 -8.90 23.04 10.38
N ASP A 379 -10.04 23.67 10.10
CA ASP A 379 -11.37 23.06 10.30
C ASP A 379 -11.74 22.02 9.24
N LYS A 380 -11.01 22.01 8.11
CA LYS A 380 -11.18 21.06 6.99
C LYS A 380 -10.25 19.85 7.08
N LEU A 381 -9.14 19.96 7.81
CA LEU A 381 -8.17 18.87 7.96
C LEU A 381 -8.86 17.56 8.37
N GLY A 382 -8.63 16.52 7.57
CA GLY A 382 -9.25 15.19 7.74
C GLY A 382 -10.53 14.96 6.96
N GLY A 383 -11.09 16.00 6.33
CA GLY A 383 -12.25 15.91 5.47
C GLY A 383 -11.91 15.78 3.98
N PRO A 384 -12.95 15.70 3.11
CA PRO A 384 -12.78 15.71 1.67
C PRO A 384 -11.98 16.92 1.18
N GLY A 385 -11.13 16.72 0.18
CA GLY A 385 -10.33 17.79 -0.43
C GLY A 385 -9.08 18.20 0.37
N THR A 386 -8.64 17.39 1.33
CA THR A 386 -7.39 17.61 2.08
C THR A 386 -6.45 16.41 1.97
N HIS A 387 -5.15 16.62 1.83
CA HIS A 387 -4.14 15.54 1.83
C HIS A 387 -3.20 15.62 3.02
N ALA A 388 -3.80 15.57 4.20
CA ALA A 388 -3.12 15.92 5.44
C ALA A 388 -2.16 14.81 5.91
N HIS A 389 -1.06 15.21 6.57
CA HIS A 389 -0.17 14.30 7.29
C HIS A 389 0.36 14.98 8.57
N TYR A 390 0.40 14.24 9.69
CA TYR A 390 0.86 14.76 10.98
C TYR A 390 2.39 15.00 11.03
N PRO A 391 2.89 15.84 11.97
CA PRO A 391 4.33 16.05 12.23
C PRO A 391 5.11 14.80 12.70
N ALA A 392 6.38 14.68 12.33
CA ALA A 392 7.27 13.58 12.71
C ALA A 392 7.39 13.31 14.23
N GLY A 393 7.17 14.35 15.07
CA GLY A 393 7.09 14.19 16.53
C GLY A 393 5.98 13.24 16.97
N TRP A 394 4.83 13.25 16.29
CA TRP A 394 3.75 12.31 16.56
C TRP A 394 4.07 10.90 16.13
N ALA A 395 4.73 10.69 14.98
CA ALA A 395 5.16 9.35 14.60
C ALA A 395 6.11 8.75 15.64
N TRP A 396 7.12 9.51 16.07
CA TRP A 396 7.99 9.07 17.15
C TRP A 396 7.21 8.75 18.44
N ALA A 397 6.22 9.56 18.82
CA ALA A 397 5.35 9.23 19.96
C ALA A 397 4.53 7.95 19.72
N MET A 398 4.05 7.70 18.51
CA MET A 398 3.30 6.48 18.15
C MET A 398 4.18 5.24 18.07
N ASP A 399 5.50 5.37 17.99
CA ASP A 399 6.45 4.23 18.05
C ASP A 399 7.02 3.99 19.47
N THR A 400 6.38 4.54 20.51
CA THR A 400 6.81 4.34 21.91
C THR A 400 6.92 2.86 22.26
N PRO A 401 8.04 2.38 22.84
CA PRO A 401 9.16 3.14 23.43
C PRO A 401 10.42 3.26 22.54
N PHE A 402 10.33 2.99 21.25
CA PHE A 402 11.50 2.74 20.40
C PHE A 402 12.13 4.00 19.83
N GLN A 403 13.37 3.87 19.35
CA GLN A 403 14.02 4.87 18.51
C GLN A 403 13.48 4.79 17.07
N TRP A 404 13.50 5.92 16.37
CA TRP A 404 13.14 6.03 14.95
C TRP A 404 11.70 5.60 14.64
N THR A 405 11.40 5.50 13.34
CA THR A 405 10.05 5.39 12.77
C THR A 405 10.11 4.66 11.41
N LYS A 406 9.02 4.65 10.64
CA LYS A 406 8.97 4.18 9.23
C LYS A 406 10.22 4.57 8.44
N THR A 407 10.63 3.69 7.52
CA THR A 407 11.83 3.72 6.66
C THR A 407 13.17 3.38 7.33
N VAL A 408 13.27 3.39 8.66
CA VAL A 408 14.52 3.07 9.38
C VAL A 408 14.56 1.58 9.75
N ALA A 409 14.96 0.73 8.80
CA ALA A 409 15.03 -0.73 8.98
C ALA A 409 16.04 -1.20 10.05
N SER A 410 16.97 -0.33 10.45
CA SER A 410 17.98 -0.67 11.45
C SER A 410 17.43 -0.68 12.88
N HIS A 411 16.25 -0.10 13.13
CA HIS A 411 15.73 0.13 14.47
C HIS A 411 14.28 -0.27 14.65
N LEU A 412 13.95 -0.64 15.89
CA LEU A 412 12.64 -1.20 16.25
C LEU A 412 11.47 -0.25 16.04
N GLY A 413 11.66 1.07 16.07
CA GLY A 413 10.58 2.01 15.75
C GLY A 413 10.18 1.97 14.28
N GLY A 414 11.04 1.49 13.39
CA GLY A 414 10.68 1.23 11.99
C GLY A 414 10.08 -0.15 11.77
N THR A 415 10.47 -1.16 12.55
CA THR A 415 10.20 -2.57 12.22
C THR A 415 9.29 -3.30 13.20
N ARG A 416 9.27 -2.96 14.49
CA ARG A 416 8.47 -3.68 15.49
C ARG A 416 7.04 -3.15 15.48
N ASN A 417 6.08 -4.04 15.30
CA ASN A 417 4.67 -3.70 15.22
C ASN A 417 3.82 -4.67 16.06
N PRO A 418 2.71 -4.24 16.66
CA PRO A 418 1.85 -5.14 17.39
C PRO A 418 1.03 -6.03 16.47
N MET A 419 0.78 -7.26 16.93
CA MET A 419 -0.11 -8.18 16.26
C MET A 419 -1.00 -8.91 17.27
N VAL A 420 -2.24 -9.19 16.87
CA VAL A 420 -3.15 -10.07 17.60
C VAL A 420 -3.55 -11.25 16.72
N ILE A 421 -3.48 -12.48 17.26
CA ILE A 421 -4.02 -13.67 16.62
C ILE A 421 -5.15 -14.24 17.49
N THR A 422 -6.35 -14.32 16.92
CA THR A 422 -7.54 -14.88 17.58
C THR A 422 -8.04 -16.07 16.78
N TRP A 423 -8.14 -17.22 17.43
CA TRP A 423 -8.67 -18.44 16.83
C TRP A 423 -9.28 -19.34 17.93
N PRO A 424 -10.57 -19.18 18.27
CA PRO A 424 -11.14 -19.81 19.45
C PRO A 424 -11.03 -21.34 19.51
N LYS A 425 -11.00 -22.03 18.36
CA LYS A 425 -10.77 -23.48 18.30
C LYS A 425 -9.30 -23.90 18.46
N GLY A 426 -8.35 -23.07 18.07
CA GLY A 426 -6.91 -23.41 18.08
C GLY A 426 -6.11 -22.76 19.21
N ILE A 427 -6.65 -21.73 19.86
CA ILE A 427 -6.01 -20.98 20.94
C ILE A 427 -6.86 -21.09 22.21
N MET A 428 -6.25 -21.66 23.25
CA MET A 428 -6.90 -21.83 24.56
C MET A 428 -6.43 -20.79 25.60
N ASP A 429 -5.24 -20.22 25.41
CA ASP A 429 -4.66 -19.19 26.30
C ASP A 429 -5.19 -17.79 25.98
N ARG A 430 -6.49 -17.58 26.21
CA ARG A 430 -7.17 -16.32 25.90
C ARG A 430 -6.58 -15.14 26.67
N GLY A 431 -6.24 -14.07 25.98
CA GLY A 431 -5.62 -12.88 26.57
C GLY A 431 -4.10 -13.01 26.75
N GLY A 432 -3.50 -14.11 26.29
CA GLY A 432 -2.08 -14.39 26.45
C GLY A 432 -1.19 -13.36 25.74
N LEU A 433 -0.01 -13.10 26.30
CA LEU A 433 1.05 -12.30 25.68
C LEU A 433 2.15 -13.23 25.15
N ARG A 434 2.71 -12.90 23.98
CA ARG A 434 3.83 -13.58 23.34
C ARG A 434 4.95 -12.59 23.08
N SER A 435 6.14 -12.95 23.55
CA SER A 435 7.35 -12.12 23.48
C SER A 435 8.49 -12.79 22.72
N GLN A 436 8.23 -13.92 22.07
CA GLN A 436 9.17 -14.54 21.14
C GLN A 436 9.41 -13.58 19.96
N PHE A 437 10.65 -13.52 19.47
CA PHE A 437 10.91 -12.87 18.20
C PHE A 437 10.08 -13.54 17.10
N SER A 438 9.34 -12.71 16.37
CA SER A 438 8.55 -13.12 15.21
C SER A 438 8.63 -12.04 14.14
N HIS A 439 8.45 -12.43 12.90
CA HIS A 439 8.49 -11.56 11.74
C HIS A 439 7.30 -11.85 10.80
N VAL A 440 6.95 -10.90 9.93
CA VAL A 440 5.78 -11.00 9.05
C VAL A 440 5.83 -12.21 8.09
N ASN A 441 7.04 -12.69 7.73
CA ASN A 441 7.21 -13.93 6.96
C ASN A 441 6.79 -15.20 7.72
N ASP A 442 6.61 -15.15 9.05
CA ASP A 442 6.15 -16.29 9.87
C ASP A 442 4.66 -16.61 9.67
N ILE A 443 3.89 -15.67 9.10
CA ILE A 443 2.44 -15.78 8.98
C ILE A 443 2.04 -16.88 7.99
N VAL A 444 2.68 -16.97 6.82
CA VAL A 444 2.35 -18.00 5.84
C VAL A 444 2.62 -19.42 6.37
N PRO A 445 3.82 -19.75 6.90
CA PRO A 445 4.05 -21.03 7.56
C PRO A 445 3.08 -21.32 8.71
N THR A 446 2.62 -20.30 9.44
CA THR A 446 1.61 -20.45 10.50
C THR A 446 0.26 -20.89 9.93
N ILE A 447 -0.20 -20.23 8.88
CA ILE A 447 -1.46 -20.55 8.21
C ILE A 447 -1.41 -21.95 7.58
N LEU A 448 -0.34 -22.27 6.86
CA LEU A 448 -0.18 -23.60 6.24
C LEU A 448 -0.17 -24.71 7.30
N ASN A 449 0.52 -24.51 8.42
CA ASN A 449 0.53 -25.47 9.53
C ASN A 449 -0.88 -25.68 10.12
N ALA A 450 -1.61 -24.59 10.38
CA ALA A 450 -2.97 -24.63 10.91
C ALA A 450 -3.97 -25.26 9.93
N ALA A 451 -3.78 -25.06 8.63
CA ALA A 451 -4.59 -25.63 7.56
C ALA A 451 -4.21 -27.08 7.21
N HIS A 452 -3.17 -27.64 7.83
CA HIS A 452 -2.60 -28.95 7.50
C HIS A 452 -2.10 -29.05 6.05
N ILE A 453 -1.65 -27.94 5.49
CA ILE A 453 -1.04 -27.84 4.15
C ILE A 453 0.48 -27.83 4.33
N LYS A 454 1.18 -28.64 3.54
CA LYS A 454 2.65 -28.61 3.52
C LYS A 454 3.12 -27.44 2.67
N GLU A 455 4.28 -26.88 3.02
CA GLU A 455 4.97 -25.95 2.14
C GLU A 455 5.19 -26.60 0.76
N PRO A 456 4.71 -25.98 -0.33
CA PRO A 456 4.81 -26.57 -1.65
C PRO A 456 6.22 -26.42 -2.21
N THR A 457 6.79 -27.52 -2.71
CA THR A 457 8.06 -27.48 -3.46
C THR A 457 7.88 -27.06 -4.91
N THR A 458 6.65 -27.14 -5.43
CA THR A 458 6.27 -26.71 -6.78
C THR A 458 4.88 -26.10 -6.78
N VAL A 459 4.69 -25.00 -7.52
CA VAL A 459 3.38 -24.37 -7.79
C VAL A 459 3.31 -24.08 -9.29
N ASN A 460 2.21 -24.44 -9.95
CA ASN A 460 2.04 -24.26 -11.39
C ASN A 460 3.20 -24.84 -12.25
N GLY A 461 3.79 -25.95 -11.79
CA GLY A 461 4.93 -26.59 -12.45
C GLY A 461 6.29 -25.90 -12.23
N ILE A 462 6.35 -24.84 -11.42
CA ILE A 462 7.55 -24.05 -11.14
C ILE A 462 8.07 -24.41 -9.75
N ALA A 463 9.35 -24.78 -9.67
CA ALA A 463 10.02 -25.02 -8.39
C ALA A 463 9.99 -23.76 -7.52
N GLN A 464 9.64 -23.92 -6.25
CA GLN A 464 9.50 -22.79 -5.33
C GLN A 464 10.75 -22.62 -4.47
N LYS A 465 11.13 -21.37 -4.17
CA LYS A 465 12.11 -21.07 -3.13
C LYS A 465 11.54 -21.49 -1.77
N PRO A 466 12.33 -22.02 -0.83
CA PRO A 466 11.85 -22.28 0.53
C PRO A 466 11.35 -21.00 1.21
N MET A 467 10.40 -21.13 2.12
CA MET A 467 9.98 -20.06 3.03
C MET A 467 11.10 -19.74 4.02
N ASP A 468 11.32 -18.46 4.28
CA ASP A 468 12.28 -17.99 5.30
C ASP A 468 11.63 -17.95 6.69
N GLY A 469 10.31 -17.77 6.75
CA GLY A 469 9.56 -17.69 7.99
C GLY A 469 9.41 -19.04 8.71
N THR A 470 9.09 -18.96 10.00
CA THR A 470 8.87 -20.09 10.88
C THR A 470 7.48 -20.02 11.51
N SER A 471 6.72 -21.11 11.43
CA SER A 471 5.36 -21.19 12.00
C SER A 471 5.33 -20.81 13.48
N LEU A 472 4.37 -19.98 13.89
CA LEU A 472 4.16 -19.50 15.25
C LEU A 472 3.33 -20.46 16.12
N ILE A 473 2.81 -21.56 15.56
CA ILE A 473 1.92 -22.49 16.28
C ILE A 473 2.52 -23.02 17.60
N TYR A 474 3.85 -23.14 17.66
CA TYR A 474 4.54 -23.58 18.88
C TYR A 474 4.30 -22.66 20.09
N SER A 475 4.03 -21.36 19.85
CA SER A 475 3.81 -20.38 20.90
C SER A 475 2.36 -20.41 21.39
N PHE A 476 1.41 -20.97 20.64
CA PHE A 476 -0.02 -20.80 20.95
C PHE A 476 -0.41 -21.36 22.32
N ALA A 477 0.17 -22.50 22.70
CA ALA A 477 -0.12 -23.17 23.96
C ALA A 477 0.82 -22.77 25.12
N ASP A 478 1.98 -22.16 24.83
CA ASP A 478 2.99 -21.86 25.84
C ASP A 478 3.68 -20.52 25.58
N ALA A 479 3.35 -19.53 26.42
CA ALA A 479 3.95 -18.19 26.37
C ALA A 479 5.48 -18.20 26.61
N LYS A 480 6.03 -19.26 27.20
CA LYS A 480 7.45 -19.43 27.49
C LYS A 480 8.16 -20.37 26.53
N ALA A 481 7.48 -20.84 25.48
CA ALA A 481 8.12 -21.67 24.48
C ALA A 481 9.34 -20.95 23.89
N PRO A 482 10.48 -21.64 23.70
CA PRO A 482 11.66 -21.04 23.08
C PRO A 482 11.33 -20.49 21.69
N GLU A 483 11.86 -19.31 21.37
CA GLU A 483 11.75 -18.73 20.03
C GLU A 483 12.31 -19.70 18.98
N ARG A 484 11.61 -19.83 17.83
CA ARG A 484 12.06 -20.68 16.71
C ARG A 484 12.57 -19.87 15.53
N HIS A 485 12.14 -18.61 15.40
CA HIS A 485 12.70 -17.67 14.44
C HIS A 485 13.93 -17.03 15.09
N THR A 486 15.11 -17.59 14.85
CA THR A 486 16.33 -17.16 15.55
C THR A 486 17.18 -16.16 14.77
N THR A 487 16.94 -15.98 13.46
CA THR A 487 17.75 -15.08 12.61
C THR A 487 16.88 -14.34 11.60
N GLN A 488 16.96 -13.01 11.57
CA GLN A 488 16.25 -12.16 10.59
C GLN A 488 17.11 -10.94 10.25
N TYR A 489 17.35 -10.71 8.96
CA TYR A 489 17.96 -9.46 8.50
C TYR A 489 16.88 -8.42 8.19
N PHE A 490 17.28 -7.15 8.19
CA PHE A 490 16.46 -6.02 7.78
C PHE A 490 17.29 -5.11 6.87
N GLU A 491 16.72 -4.71 5.73
CA GLU A 491 17.30 -3.71 4.85
C GLU A 491 16.20 -2.91 4.14
N VAL A 492 16.25 -1.57 4.26
CA VAL A 492 15.45 -0.63 3.48
C VAL A 492 16.25 0.67 3.33
N PHE A 493 16.40 1.15 2.09
CA PHE A 493 17.12 2.39 1.75
C PHE A 493 18.54 2.48 2.32
N GLY A 494 19.22 1.34 2.46
CA GLY A 494 20.57 1.22 2.98
C GLY A 494 20.67 1.13 4.50
N ASN A 495 19.58 1.35 5.25
CA ASN A 495 19.53 1.03 6.68
C ASN A 495 19.62 -0.48 6.84
N ARG A 496 20.46 -0.97 7.75
CA ARG A 496 20.76 -2.41 7.89
C ARG A 496 20.60 -2.87 9.32
N ALA A 497 20.03 -4.04 9.52
CA ALA A 497 20.14 -4.76 10.79
C ALA A 497 20.14 -6.28 10.60
N ILE A 498 20.63 -6.97 11.62
CA ILE A 498 20.55 -8.43 11.72
C ILE A 498 20.25 -8.80 13.17
N TYR A 499 19.14 -9.49 13.36
CA TYR A 499 18.80 -10.16 14.61
C TYR A 499 19.35 -11.58 14.58
N HIS A 500 19.96 -12.03 15.69
CA HIS A 500 20.36 -13.41 15.91
C HIS A 500 20.33 -13.77 17.40
N ASP A 501 19.52 -14.76 17.79
CA ASP A 501 19.44 -15.34 19.14
C ASP A 501 19.32 -14.31 20.29
N GLY A 502 18.53 -13.25 20.07
CA GLY A 502 18.30 -12.18 21.05
C GLY A 502 19.19 -10.96 20.88
N TRP A 503 20.23 -11.03 20.04
CA TRP A 503 21.11 -9.89 19.74
C TRP A 503 20.70 -9.24 18.44
N ILE A 504 20.83 -7.92 18.35
CA ILE A 504 20.66 -7.19 17.08
C ILE A 504 21.82 -6.23 16.85
N ALA A 505 22.41 -6.30 15.66
CA ALA A 505 23.36 -5.31 15.18
C ALA A 505 22.66 -4.40 14.17
N SER A 506 22.89 -3.09 14.26
CA SER A 506 22.12 -2.07 13.55
C SER A 506 23.03 -1.00 12.97
N ALA A 507 22.76 -0.57 11.73
CA ALA A 507 23.44 0.54 11.08
C ALA A 507 22.44 1.45 10.37
N PHE A 508 22.27 2.66 10.91
CA PHE A 508 21.54 3.73 10.25
C PHE A 508 22.36 4.30 9.08
N HIS A 509 21.71 4.50 7.94
CA HIS A 509 22.36 4.98 6.73
C HIS A 509 21.74 6.30 6.23
N ARG A 510 22.51 7.38 6.38
CA ARG A 510 22.45 8.73 5.76
C ARG A 510 21.14 9.53 5.67
N ARG A 511 19.95 8.93 5.58
CA ARG A 511 18.67 9.62 5.30
C ARG A 511 17.80 9.68 6.54
N LEU A 512 17.46 10.90 6.97
CA LEU A 512 16.48 11.11 8.02
C LEU A 512 15.07 10.73 7.53
N PRO A 513 14.24 10.05 8.34
CA PRO A 513 12.93 9.59 7.88
C PRO A 513 11.98 10.75 7.55
N TRP A 514 12.06 11.87 8.27
CA TRP A 514 11.30 13.11 8.01
C TRP A 514 11.90 14.00 6.90
N SER A 515 12.81 13.45 6.10
CA SER A 515 13.42 14.11 4.93
C SER A 515 13.34 13.16 3.74
N THR A 516 12.31 13.32 2.92
CA THR A 516 11.91 12.38 1.87
C THR A 516 12.74 12.54 0.59
N ILE A 517 12.81 13.75 0.01
CA ILE A 517 13.51 14.02 -1.27
C ILE A 517 14.73 14.95 -1.09
N SER A 518 14.97 15.47 0.12
CA SER A 518 16.11 16.32 0.43
C SER A 518 16.92 15.78 1.61
N GLY A 519 18.15 16.26 1.80
CA GLY A 519 18.98 15.89 2.95
C GLY A 519 19.80 14.60 2.79
N PHE A 520 19.96 14.09 1.57
CA PHE A 520 20.91 13.00 1.31
C PHE A 520 22.33 13.45 1.67
N THR A 521 22.96 12.75 2.60
CA THR A 521 24.41 12.91 2.82
C THR A 521 25.18 12.05 1.82
N THR A 522 26.42 12.42 1.50
CA THR A 522 27.32 11.64 0.63
C THR A 522 28.05 10.52 1.37
N LYS A 523 27.54 10.15 2.55
CA LYS A 523 28.17 9.18 3.46
C LYS A 523 28.15 7.80 2.82
N LYS A 524 29.29 7.11 2.84
CA LYS A 524 29.42 5.75 2.30
C LYS A 524 29.00 4.69 3.31
N PHE A 525 28.65 3.50 2.84
CA PHE A 525 28.25 2.38 3.70
C PHE A 525 29.34 1.94 4.69
N GLU A 526 30.62 2.09 4.34
CA GLU A 526 31.76 1.75 5.21
C GLU A 526 31.95 2.75 6.34
N GLU A 527 31.38 3.95 6.21
CA GLU A 527 31.42 5.02 7.22
C GLU A 527 30.24 4.90 8.20
N ASP A 528 29.33 3.94 8.00
CA ASP A 528 28.23 3.71 8.92
C ASP A 528 28.71 3.18 10.26
N GLN A 529 28.19 3.81 11.32
CA GLN A 529 28.41 3.38 12.67
C GLN A 529 27.43 2.24 12.95
N TRP A 530 27.99 1.10 13.34
CA TRP A 530 27.21 -0.05 13.76
C TRP A 530 27.04 -0.02 15.28
N GLU A 531 25.80 -0.20 15.72
CA GLU A 531 25.38 -0.34 17.10
C GLU A 531 25.06 -1.83 17.38
N LEU A 532 25.06 -2.23 18.66
CA LEU A 532 24.77 -3.59 19.09
C LEU A 532 23.88 -3.61 20.33
N TYR A 533 22.83 -4.43 20.34
CA TYR A 533 21.88 -4.51 21.46
C TYR A 533 21.55 -5.96 21.86
N ASP A 534 21.32 -6.17 23.17
CA ASP A 534 20.80 -7.43 23.75
C ASP A 534 19.29 -7.27 23.99
N LEU A 535 18.45 -7.63 23.02
CA LEU A 535 17.00 -7.43 23.09
C LEU A 535 16.32 -8.26 24.19
N LYS A 536 17.01 -9.26 24.76
CA LYS A 536 16.52 -10.02 25.92
C LYS A 536 16.57 -9.21 27.22
N LYS A 537 17.38 -8.15 27.27
CA LYS A 537 17.52 -7.22 28.41
C LYS A 537 17.16 -5.78 28.08
N ASP A 538 17.14 -5.44 26.80
CA ASP A 538 16.84 -4.11 26.29
C ASP A 538 15.73 -4.19 25.25
N TYR A 539 14.49 -4.27 25.73
CA TYR A 539 13.30 -4.36 24.88
C TYR A 539 13.20 -3.18 23.90
N SER A 540 13.67 -2.00 24.31
CA SER A 540 13.58 -0.72 23.62
C SER A 540 14.65 -0.49 22.56
N GLN A 541 15.71 -1.29 22.53
CA GLN A 541 16.92 -1.01 21.74
C GLN A 541 17.49 0.38 22.09
N GLY A 542 17.71 0.65 23.38
CA GLY A 542 18.15 1.94 23.91
C GLY A 542 19.59 1.97 24.44
N ASN A 543 20.25 0.82 24.64
CA ASN A 543 21.60 0.74 25.23
C ASN A 543 22.59 0.08 24.26
N ASP A 544 23.37 0.90 23.56
CA ASP A 544 24.40 0.42 22.63
C ASP A 544 25.58 -0.25 23.36
N LEU A 545 25.84 -1.49 23.00
CA LEU A 545 26.90 -2.36 23.52
C LEU A 545 28.06 -2.55 22.54
N ALA A 546 28.09 -1.86 21.40
CA ALA A 546 29.09 -2.05 20.35
C ALA A 546 30.53 -1.95 20.85
N GLN A 547 30.82 -0.97 21.74
CA GLN A 547 32.15 -0.80 22.34
C GLN A 547 32.48 -1.88 23.37
N GLN A 548 31.46 -2.44 24.04
CA GLN A 548 31.61 -3.41 25.11
C GLN A 548 31.74 -4.85 24.58
N GLU A 549 31.11 -5.13 23.44
CA GLU A 549 31.02 -6.45 22.82
C GLU A 549 31.47 -6.44 21.33
N PRO A 550 32.68 -5.91 21.01
CA PRO A 550 33.10 -5.67 19.63
C PRO A 550 33.25 -6.96 18.81
N ALA A 551 33.62 -8.07 19.45
CA ALA A 551 33.73 -9.37 18.79
C ALA A 551 32.35 -9.91 18.37
N ARG A 552 31.33 -9.72 19.20
CA ARG A 552 29.94 -10.10 18.85
C ARG A 552 29.42 -9.23 17.72
N LEU A 553 29.68 -7.92 17.76
CA LEU A 553 29.31 -7.03 16.68
C LEU A 553 29.96 -7.45 15.35
N ALA A 554 31.25 -7.79 15.35
CA ALA A 554 31.93 -8.28 14.16
C ALA A 554 31.26 -9.56 13.62
N ALA A 555 30.95 -10.53 14.48
CA ALA A 555 30.28 -11.76 14.08
C ALA A 555 28.88 -11.52 13.48
N LEU A 556 28.11 -10.59 14.03
CA LEU A 556 26.80 -10.23 13.49
C LEU A 556 26.93 -9.49 12.15
N LYS A 557 27.92 -8.60 11.99
CA LYS A 557 28.18 -7.96 10.68
C LYS A 557 28.50 -9.00 9.60
N ASP A 558 29.30 -10.01 9.93
CA ASP A 558 29.61 -11.10 9.00
C ASP A 558 28.35 -11.94 8.68
N LEU A 559 27.51 -12.21 9.68
CA LEU A 559 26.22 -12.90 9.48
C LEU A 559 25.27 -12.08 8.61
N PHE A 560 25.19 -10.76 8.81
CA PHE A 560 24.42 -9.86 7.94
C PHE A 560 24.88 -10.01 6.50
N MET A 561 26.19 -9.99 6.22
CA MET A 561 26.68 -10.12 4.85
C MET A 561 26.34 -11.47 4.20
N GLN A 562 26.30 -12.55 4.98
CA GLN A 562 25.87 -13.87 4.51
C GLN A 562 24.38 -13.89 4.17
N GLU A 563 23.53 -13.41 5.08
CA GLU A 563 22.08 -13.34 4.88
C GLU A 563 21.70 -12.36 3.75
N ALA A 564 22.38 -11.22 3.67
CA ALA A 564 22.25 -10.26 2.58
C ALA A 564 22.58 -10.89 1.22
N GLY A 565 23.66 -11.68 1.14
CA GLY A 565 24.00 -12.42 -0.07
C GLY A 565 22.96 -13.48 -0.43
N ARG A 566 22.50 -14.27 0.56
CA ARG A 566 21.49 -15.32 0.38
C ARG A 566 20.16 -14.78 -0.15
N ASN A 567 19.75 -13.60 0.32
CA ASN A 567 18.47 -12.98 0.01
C ASN A 567 18.54 -11.91 -1.08
N GLN A 568 19.66 -11.79 -1.82
CA GLN A 568 19.80 -10.84 -2.94
C GLN A 568 19.74 -9.36 -2.53
N VAL A 569 20.16 -9.02 -1.31
CA VAL A 569 20.32 -7.62 -0.87
C VAL A 569 21.55 -6.96 -1.52
N LEU A 570 22.53 -7.77 -1.92
CA LEU A 570 23.79 -7.30 -2.50
C LEU A 570 23.71 -7.20 -4.03
N PRO A 571 24.34 -6.17 -4.64
CA PRO A 571 25.13 -5.12 -4.00
C PRO A 571 24.26 -4.07 -3.30
N LEU A 572 24.72 -3.60 -2.14
CA LEU A 572 24.11 -2.46 -1.45
C LEU A 572 24.18 -1.24 -2.37
N ALA A 573 23.07 -0.52 -2.47
CA ALA A 573 23.00 0.74 -3.17
C ALA A 573 22.25 1.76 -2.34
N ASP A 574 22.71 2.99 -2.52
CA ASP A 574 21.99 4.18 -2.11
C ASP A 574 20.62 4.24 -2.79
N LEU A 575 19.60 4.74 -2.08
CA LEU A 575 18.36 5.15 -2.73
C LEU A 575 18.69 6.10 -3.90
N ALA A 576 18.41 5.64 -5.11
CA ALA A 576 18.58 6.42 -6.31
C ALA A 576 17.28 7.19 -6.58
N MET A 577 17.36 8.52 -6.55
CA MET A 577 16.29 9.42 -6.99
C MET A 577 15.94 9.26 -8.48
N SER A 578 16.71 8.48 -9.24
CA SER A 578 16.62 8.36 -10.70
C SER A 578 15.71 7.21 -11.16
N GLY A 579 14.51 7.08 -10.58
CA GLY A 579 13.43 6.18 -11.04
C GLY A 579 13.81 4.71 -11.27
N SER A 580 12.89 3.98 -11.89
CA SER A 580 12.95 2.55 -12.24
C SER A 580 14.05 2.22 -13.27
N LYS A 581 15.30 2.51 -12.92
CA LYS A 581 16.44 2.40 -13.82
C LYS A 581 16.58 0.95 -14.30
N GLY A 582 16.56 0.76 -15.62
CA GLY A 582 16.68 -0.55 -16.26
C GLY A 582 15.39 -1.39 -16.25
N LEU A 583 14.30 -0.85 -15.71
CA LEU A 583 12.98 -1.49 -15.73
C LEU A 583 12.11 -0.92 -16.86
N PRO A 584 11.10 -1.66 -17.35
CA PRO A 584 10.22 -1.19 -18.41
C PRO A 584 9.50 0.10 -18.01
N ALA A 585 9.32 1.00 -18.97
CA ALA A 585 8.47 2.16 -18.82
C ALA A 585 7.57 2.28 -20.05
N LEU A 586 6.26 2.40 -19.85
CA LEU A 586 5.33 2.45 -20.97
C LEU A 586 5.65 3.64 -21.89
N HIS A 587 6.01 4.81 -21.36
CA HIS A 587 6.32 6.01 -22.15
C HIS A 587 7.69 5.99 -22.86
N GLU A 588 8.51 4.95 -22.70
CA GLU A 588 9.91 4.96 -23.14
C GLU A 588 10.06 5.32 -24.63
N GLY A 589 10.95 6.27 -24.93
CA GLY A 589 11.21 6.75 -26.29
C GLY A 589 10.10 7.61 -26.91
N ARG A 590 9.01 7.90 -26.18
CA ARG A 590 7.86 8.67 -26.70
C ARG A 590 7.87 10.10 -26.16
N THR A 591 7.96 11.07 -27.06
CA THR A 591 7.76 12.49 -26.76
C THR A 591 6.32 12.94 -26.97
N ARG A 592 5.52 12.14 -27.66
CA ARG A 592 4.10 12.36 -27.89
C ARG A 592 3.33 11.06 -27.73
N MET A 593 2.20 11.13 -27.03
CA MET A 593 1.26 10.02 -26.87
C MET A 593 -0.16 10.52 -27.10
N THR A 594 -0.97 9.72 -27.78
CA THR A 594 -2.36 10.02 -28.11
C THR A 594 -3.25 8.94 -27.52
N PHE A 595 -4.33 9.37 -26.88
CA PHE A 595 -5.31 8.56 -26.18
C PHE A 595 -6.71 8.88 -26.72
N HIS A 596 -7.65 7.97 -26.48
CA HIS A 596 -9.04 8.11 -26.91
C HIS A 596 -9.96 7.95 -25.70
N GLU A 597 -11.23 8.33 -25.87
CA GLU A 597 -12.28 8.15 -24.88
C GLU A 597 -12.28 6.70 -24.33
N GLY A 598 -12.30 6.57 -23.00
CA GLY A 598 -12.20 5.28 -22.32
C GLY A 598 -10.78 4.85 -21.92
N ALA A 599 -9.76 5.64 -22.22
CA ALA A 599 -8.46 5.53 -21.58
C ALA A 599 -8.57 5.98 -20.11
N VAL A 600 -8.73 5.03 -19.19
CA VAL A 600 -8.97 5.27 -17.76
C VAL A 600 -7.99 4.46 -16.92
N GLY A 601 -7.53 5.01 -15.80
CA GLY A 601 -6.66 4.36 -14.84
C GLY A 601 -5.21 4.25 -15.32
N ILE A 602 -4.71 5.24 -16.09
CA ILE A 602 -3.34 5.22 -16.60
C ILE A 602 -2.43 5.98 -15.62
N PRO A 603 -1.43 5.36 -14.98
CA PRO A 603 -0.59 6.04 -14.01
C PRO A 603 0.24 7.15 -14.66
N GLU A 604 0.55 8.22 -13.91
CA GLU A 604 1.37 9.35 -14.40
C GLU A 604 2.72 8.86 -14.95
N SER A 605 3.30 7.83 -14.33
CA SER A 605 4.56 7.21 -14.75
C SER A 605 4.51 6.55 -16.13
N ALA A 606 3.31 6.25 -16.66
CA ALA A 606 3.11 5.72 -18.01
C ALA A 606 2.99 6.80 -19.09
N LEU A 607 2.95 8.08 -18.70
CA LEU A 607 2.84 9.23 -19.61
C LEU A 607 4.23 9.80 -19.96
N PRO A 608 4.34 10.63 -21.02
CA PRO A 608 5.55 11.41 -21.24
C PRO A 608 5.87 12.27 -20.02
N LYS A 609 7.11 12.23 -19.53
CA LYS A 609 7.53 12.96 -18.32
C LYS A 609 7.42 14.48 -18.50
N THR A 610 6.37 15.08 -17.94
CA THR A 610 6.02 16.51 -18.11
C THR A 610 6.76 17.45 -17.15
N TYR A 611 7.30 16.94 -16.04
CA TYR A 611 8.00 17.75 -15.04
C TYR A 611 9.34 18.32 -15.55
N ASN A 612 9.66 19.54 -15.09
CA ASN A 612 10.89 20.29 -15.40
C ASN A 612 11.14 20.52 -16.91
N ARG A 613 10.10 20.60 -17.73
CA ARG A 613 10.19 20.88 -19.17
C ARG A 613 8.88 21.43 -19.73
N SER A 614 8.92 21.91 -20.97
CA SER A 614 7.73 22.37 -21.67
C SER A 614 6.94 21.19 -22.25
N TRP A 615 5.62 21.32 -22.23
CA TRP A 615 4.71 20.32 -22.79
C TRP A 615 3.38 20.97 -23.16
N SER A 616 2.53 20.22 -23.84
CA SER A 616 1.15 20.62 -24.17
C SER A 616 0.23 19.41 -24.10
N VAL A 617 -1.03 19.66 -23.74
CA VAL A 617 -2.13 18.71 -23.91
C VAL A 617 -3.14 19.29 -24.90
N THR A 618 -3.59 18.48 -25.85
CA THR A 618 -4.56 18.87 -26.88
C THR A 618 -5.69 17.85 -26.92
N GLY A 619 -6.92 18.28 -26.64
CA GLY A 619 -8.14 17.49 -26.81
C GLY A 619 -8.89 17.91 -28.06
N ILE A 620 -9.21 16.94 -28.91
CA ILE A 620 -10.12 17.10 -30.05
C ILE A 620 -11.47 16.55 -29.65
N VAL A 621 -12.49 17.40 -29.65
CA VAL A 621 -13.85 17.05 -29.23
C VAL A 621 -14.85 17.37 -30.34
N ASP A 622 -15.87 16.54 -30.48
CA ASP A 622 -17.04 16.80 -31.32
C ASP A 622 -18.26 16.93 -30.40
N VAL A 623 -18.69 18.18 -30.17
CA VAL A 623 -19.66 18.52 -29.14
C VAL A 623 -21.05 18.70 -29.71
N GLY A 624 -22.07 18.26 -28.97
CA GLY A 624 -23.48 18.53 -29.24
C GLY A 624 -23.96 19.84 -28.61
N ALA A 625 -25.27 19.93 -28.37
CA ALA A 625 -25.90 21.14 -27.80
C ALA A 625 -25.92 21.19 -26.27
N GLN A 626 -25.47 20.14 -25.59
CA GLN A 626 -25.43 20.02 -24.12
C GLN A 626 -24.15 19.30 -23.64
N ALA A 627 -23.05 19.48 -24.35
CA ALA A 627 -21.80 18.79 -24.03
C ALA A 627 -21.15 19.35 -22.76
N HIS A 628 -20.89 18.49 -21.79
CA HIS A 628 -20.24 18.84 -20.53
C HIS A 628 -19.46 17.63 -19.99
N GLY A 629 -18.54 17.86 -19.07
CA GLY A 629 -17.75 16.82 -18.44
C GLY A 629 -16.25 16.86 -18.79
N VAL A 630 -15.50 15.94 -18.23
CA VAL A 630 -14.04 15.86 -18.33
C VAL A 630 -13.60 15.40 -19.72
N VAL A 631 -12.75 16.18 -20.37
CA VAL A 631 -12.10 15.76 -21.64
C VAL A 631 -10.85 14.94 -21.32
N ALA A 632 -9.97 15.47 -20.47
CA ALA A 632 -8.81 14.76 -19.96
C ALA A 632 -8.34 15.32 -18.62
N THR A 633 -7.78 14.48 -17.78
CA THR A 633 -7.25 14.88 -16.47
C THR A 633 -6.01 14.08 -16.11
N VAL A 634 -5.17 14.63 -15.24
CA VAL A 634 -4.14 13.88 -14.50
C VAL A 634 -4.00 14.45 -13.09
N GLY A 635 -3.79 13.59 -12.11
CA GLY A 635 -3.66 14.01 -10.71
C GLY A 635 -5.04 14.15 -10.05
N GLY A 636 -5.13 15.00 -9.02
CA GLY A 636 -6.37 15.16 -8.26
C GLY A 636 -6.45 16.47 -7.47
N ASN A 637 -7.26 16.47 -6.41
CA ASN A 637 -7.52 17.65 -5.59
C ASN A 637 -6.24 18.28 -4.99
N SER A 638 -5.23 17.45 -4.78
CA SER A 638 -3.94 17.84 -4.21
C SER A 638 -3.02 18.50 -5.22
N ALA A 639 -2.88 17.93 -6.40
CA ALA A 639 -2.06 18.47 -7.48
C ALA A 639 -2.43 17.76 -8.77
N GLY A 640 -2.38 18.47 -9.90
CA GLY A 640 -2.80 17.92 -11.18
C GLY A 640 -3.32 18.97 -12.14
N TRP A 641 -3.98 18.53 -13.19
CA TRP A 641 -4.73 19.40 -14.08
C TRP A 641 -5.91 18.67 -14.71
N SER A 642 -6.95 19.43 -15.08
CA SER A 642 -8.12 18.93 -15.79
C SER A 642 -8.52 19.89 -16.91
N LEU A 643 -8.73 19.32 -18.11
CA LEU A 643 -9.36 19.93 -19.26
C LEU A 643 -10.79 19.39 -19.36
N TYR A 644 -11.79 20.27 -19.25
CA TYR A 644 -13.20 19.87 -19.19
C TYR A 644 -14.12 20.91 -19.82
N LEU A 645 -15.39 20.55 -20.00
CA LEU A 645 -16.46 21.48 -20.34
C LEU A 645 -17.36 21.65 -19.12
N ASP A 646 -17.65 22.89 -18.73
CA ASP A 646 -18.61 23.16 -17.66
C ASP A 646 -20.06 22.86 -18.08
N ALA A 647 -21.01 22.96 -17.15
CA ALA A 647 -22.43 22.70 -17.41
C ALA A 647 -23.04 23.62 -18.47
N GLU A 648 -22.43 24.79 -18.72
CA GLU A 648 -22.83 25.71 -19.78
C GLU A 648 -22.02 25.55 -21.07
N GLN A 649 -21.23 24.48 -21.21
CA GLN A 649 -20.38 24.15 -22.36
C GLN A 649 -19.19 25.09 -22.61
N HIS A 650 -18.75 25.83 -21.60
CA HIS A 650 -17.52 26.61 -21.73
C HIS A 650 -16.32 25.69 -21.57
N PRO A 651 -15.28 25.85 -22.41
CA PRO A 651 -14.04 25.12 -22.24
C PRO A 651 -13.29 25.63 -21.00
N MET A 652 -12.92 24.69 -20.14
CA MET A 652 -12.28 24.91 -18.86
C MET A 652 -10.90 24.25 -18.82
N PHE A 653 -9.94 24.89 -18.17
CA PHE A 653 -8.70 24.24 -17.79
C PHE A 653 -8.31 24.65 -16.37
N THR A 654 -8.21 23.68 -15.46
CA THR A 654 -7.74 23.88 -14.09
C THR A 654 -6.35 23.25 -13.94
N TYR A 655 -5.41 23.99 -13.35
CA TYR A 655 -4.08 23.51 -12.95
C TYR A 655 -3.87 23.73 -11.46
N ARG A 656 -3.57 22.67 -10.72
CA ARG A 656 -3.29 22.68 -9.28
C ARG A 656 -1.81 22.41 -9.00
N LEU A 657 -1.12 23.39 -8.45
CA LEU A 657 0.25 23.29 -7.99
C LEU A 657 0.29 23.16 -6.47
N PHE A 658 -0.13 22.01 -5.93
CA PHE A 658 -0.23 21.81 -4.48
C PHE A 658 -1.05 22.95 -3.82
N ASP A 659 -0.73 23.32 -2.59
CA ASP A 659 -1.30 24.53 -1.96
C ASP A 659 -0.65 25.84 -2.45
N LEU A 660 0.29 25.81 -3.41
CA LEU A 660 1.00 27.03 -3.83
C LEU A 660 0.14 27.92 -4.72
N LYS A 661 -0.53 27.33 -5.73
CA LYS A 661 -1.38 28.06 -6.67
C LYS A 661 -2.32 27.12 -7.41
N THR A 662 -3.59 27.52 -7.52
CA THR A 662 -4.53 26.96 -8.51
C THR A 662 -4.80 28.03 -9.57
N VAL A 663 -4.83 27.64 -10.83
CA VAL A 663 -5.26 28.49 -11.95
C VAL A 663 -6.41 27.79 -12.68
N THR A 664 -7.53 28.48 -12.85
CA THR A 664 -8.66 28.00 -13.65
C THR A 664 -8.95 28.99 -14.77
N PHE A 665 -8.85 28.53 -16.02
CA PHE A 665 -9.30 29.25 -17.21
C PHE A 665 -10.72 28.82 -17.55
N ARG A 666 -11.57 29.79 -17.89
CA ARG A 666 -12.92 29.58 -18.43
C ARG A 666 -13.06 30.33 -19.75
N GLY A 667 -13.46 29.63 -20.80
CA GLY A 667 -13.86 30.24 -22.07
C GLY A 667 -14.94 31.29 -21.87
N ALA A 668 -14.88 32.39 -22.63
CA ALA A 668 -15.88 33.45 -22.54
C ALA A 668 -17.21 33.05 -23.19
N GLU A 669 -17.15 32.22 -24.23
CA GLU A 669 -18.31 31.76 -24.99
C GLU A 669 -18.43 30.23 -24.89
N PRO A 670 -19.65 29.69 -24.85
CA PRO A 670 -19.86 28.25 -24.92
C PRO A 670 -19.47 27.71 -26.29
N LEU A 671 -18.97 26.47 -26.34
CA LEU A 671 -18.71 25.80 -27.60
C LEU A 671 -20.01 25.61 -28.39
N LYS A 672 -19.92 25.77 -29.71
CA LYS A 672 -21.05 25.50 -30.61
C LYS A 672 -21.03 24.02 -31.00
N PRO A 673 -22.16 23.43 -31.41
CA PRO A 673 -22.14 22.07 -31.92
C PRO A 673 -21.15 21.89 -33.07
N GLY A 674 -20.32 20.85 -32.99
CA GLY A 674 -19.31 20.50 -33.97
C GLY A 674 -17.93 20.22 -33.37
N ARG A 675 -16.94 20.12 -34.26
CA ARG A 675 -15.57 19.74 -33.91
C ARG A 675 -14.75 20.95 -33.45
N HIS A 676 -14.11 20.82 -32.30
CA HIS A 676 -13.26 21.83 -31.67
C HIS A 676 -11.92 21.25 -31.22
N GLU A 677 -10.88 22.09 -31.26
CA GLU A 677 -9.58 21.83 -30.65
C GLU A 677 -9.44 22.63 -29.35
N LEU A 678 -9.15 21.93 -28.25
CA LEU A 678 -8.86 22.52 -26.94
C LEU A 678 -7.41 22.22 -26.59
N ARG A 679 -6.57 23.25 -26.47
CA ARG A 679 -5.13 23.09 -26.25
C ARG A 679 -4.66 23.88 -25.04
N PHE A 680 -3.93 23.21 -24.15
CA PHE A 680 -3.20 23.84 -23.07
C PHE A 680 -1.70 23.70 -23.29
N ASP A 681 -0.98 24.81 -23.15
CA ASP A 681 0.47 24.89 -23.25
C ASP A 681 1.06 25.21 -21.86
N PHE A 682 2.07 24.43 -21.48
CA PHE A 682 2.94 24.66 -20.34
C PHE A 682 4.35 24.98 -20.84
N ASP A 683 4.75 26.26 -20.78
CA ASP A 683 6.06 26.75 -21.21
C ASP A 683 6.97 26.92 -20.00
N TYR A 684 7.82 25.93 -19.74
CA TYR A 684 8.72 25.91 -18.59
C TYR A 684 9.78 27.00 -18.68
N ASP A 685 10.00 27.73 -17.59
CA ASP A 685 10.95 28.85 -17.55
C ASP A 685 12.41 28.40 -17.78
N GLY A 686 12.72 27.11 -17.57
CA GLY A 686 14.06 26.55 -17.71
C GLY A 686 15.02 26.94 -16.58
N GLY A 687 16.28 26.54 -16.69
CA GLY A 687 17.34 26.99 -15.76
C GLY A 687 17.36 26.29 -14.39
N GLY A 688 16.82 25.07 -14.26
CA GLY A 688 16.94 24.24 -13.07
C GLY A 688 15.75 23.30 -12.88
N TYR A 689 15.61 22.77 -11.66
CA TYR A 689 14.44 21.99 -11.23
C TYR A 689 13.38 22.91 -10.61
N ALA A 690 12.11 22.50 -10.71
CA ALA A 690 10.93 23.10 -10.08
C ALA A 690 10.76 24.61 -10.37
N LYS A 691 11.15 25.07 -11.55
CA LYS A 691 10.97 26.47 -11.97
C LYS A 691 9.53 26.74 -12.40
N GLY A 692 9.20 28.01 -12.54
CA GLY A 692 7.89 28.45 -12.98
C GLY A 692 7.60 28.08 -14.43
N ALA A 693 6.42 28.42 -14.88
CA ALA A 693 6.02 28.24 -16.27
C ALA A 693 4.98 29.28 -16.67
N ALA A 694 5.08 29.78 -17.90
CA ALA A 694 3.95 30.44 -18.54
C ALA A 694 2.94 29.37 -18.97
N ILE A 695 1.67 29.60 -18.68
CA ILE A 695 0.60 28.67 -19.03
C ILE A 695 -0.49 29.39 -19.82
N GLN A 696 -1.09 28.70 -20.78
CA GLN A 696 -2.15 29.26 -21.61
C GLN A 696 -3.14 28.21 -22.11
N LEU A 697 -4.39 28.62 -22.28
CA LEU A 697 -5.47 27.84 -22.91
C LEU A 697 -5.83 28.46 -24.26
N LEU A 698 -5.89 27.62 -25.29
CA LEU A 698 -6.34 27.97 -26.64
C LEU A 698 -7.55 27.11 -27.03
N VAL A 699 -8.48 27.71 -27.77
CA VAL A 699 -9.63 27.04 -28.38
C VAL A 699 -9.62 27.37 -29.87
N ASP A 700 -9.54 26.35 -30.73
CA ASP A 700 -9.41 26.51 -32.18
C ASP A 700 -8.27 27.48 -32.59
N GLY A 701 -7.15 27.42 -31.86
CA GLY A 701 -6.00 28.30 -32.03
C GLY A 701 -6.16 29.73 -31.49
N VAL A 702 -7.31 30.07 -30.90
CA VAL A 702 -7.56 31.38 -30.28
C VAL A 702 -7.20 31.33 -28.80
N LEU A 703 -6.34 32.25 -28.36
CA LEU A 703 -5.96 32.39 -26.95
C LEU A 703 -7.18 32.81 -26.10
N ILE A 704 -7.52 31.97 -25.12
CA ILE A 704 -8.62 32.20 -24.17
C ILE A 704 -8.10 32.81 -22.87
N GLY A 705 -7.00 32.29 -22.34
CA GLY A 705 -6.45 32.70 -21.06
C GLY A 705 -4.98 32.40 -20.95
N LYS A 706 -4.26 33.18 -20.15
CA LYS A 706 -2.86 32.95 -19.81
C LYS A 706 -2.58 33.37 -18.37
N ASP A 707 -1.61 32.70 -17.74
CA ASP A 707 -1.11 33.03 -16.41
C ASP A 707 0.37 32.57 -16.32
N HIS A 708 1.00 32.80 -15.18
CA HIS A 708 2.33 32.30 -14.85
C HIS A 708 2.28 31.56 -13.51
N LEU A 709 2.83 30.35 -13.48
CA LEU A 709 2.98 29.55 -12.27
C LEU A 709 4.33 29.87 -11.61
N PRO A 710 4.37 30.05 -10.28
CA PRO A 710 5.60 30.40 -9.57
C PRO A 710 6.63 29.25 -9.53
N ALA A 711 6.16 28.01 -9.70
CA ALA A 711 6.96 26.80 -9.68
C ALA A 711 6.26 25.68 -10.49
N SER A 712 6.85 24.50 -10.49
CA SER A 712 6.30 23.28 -11.11
C SER A 712 6.60 22.06 -10.24
N PRO A 713 5.87 20.95 -10.40
CA PRO A 713 6.17 19.72 -9.69
C PRO A 713 7.62 19.27 -9.92
N PRO A 714 8.40 19.02 -8.86
CA PRO A 714 9.78 18.56 -9.00
C PRO A 714 9.90 17.16 -9.62
N ALA A 715 8.97 16.25 -9.30
CA ALA A 715 9.02 14.85 -9.72
C ALA A 715 7.68 14.25 -10.19
N PHE A 716 6.56 14.52 -9.51
CA PHE A 716 5.23 13.99 -9.84
C PHE A 716 4.13 14.92 -9.31
N PHE A 717 2.91 14.81 -9.83
CA PHE A 717 1.74 15.47 -9.25
C PHE A 717 1.27 14.72 -8.00
N THR A 718 0.98 13.42 -8.15
CA THR A 718 0.52 12.52 -7.08
C THR A 718 1.14 11.13 -7.25
N ILE A 719 0.94 10.21 -6.30
CA ILE A 719 1.42 8.80 -6.39
C ILE A 719 0.28 7.78 -6.49
N GLU A 720 -0.96 8.25 -6.44
CA GLU A 720 -2.19 7.48 -6.32
C GLU A 720 -3.22 7.76 -7.42
N GLU A 721 -3.15 8.93 -8.06
CA GLU A 721 -4.12 9.34 -9.08
C GLU A 721 -3.63 9.00 -10.49
N THR A 722 -4.57 9.05 -11.44
CA THR A 722 -4.37 8.57 -12.79
C THR A 722 -4.55 9.67 -13.83
N PHE A 723 -4.18 9.34 -15.06
CA PHE A 723 -4.58 10.04 -16.26
C PHE A 723 -5.77 9.33 -16.89
N ASP A 724 -6.79 10.13 -17.20
CA ASP A 724 -8.07 9.67 -17.67
C ASP A 724 -8.57 10.53 -18.83
N VAL A 725 -9.32 9.91 -19.75
CA VAL A 725 -9.98 10.56 -20.90
C VAL A 725 -11.48 10.27 -20.86
N GLY A 726 -12.28 11.33 -20.75
CA GLY A 726 -13.74 11.25 -20.67
C GLY A 726 -14.32 11.15 -19.25
N ILE A 727 -13.48 11.04 -18.23
CA ILE A 727 -13.86 10.91 -16.82
C ILE A 727 -12.67 11.33 -15.93
N ASP A 728 -12.91 11.62 -14.66
CA ASP A 728 -11.90 11.72 -13.61
C ASP A 728 -12.08 10.54 -12.64
N HIS A 729 -11.21 9.52 -12.69
CA HIS A 729 -11.41 8.27 -11.96
C HIS A 729 -11.14 8.40 -10.45
N GLY A 730 -10.33 9.39 -10.06
CA GLY A 730 -9.93 9.67 -8.68
C GLY A 730 -10.58 10.92 -8.11
N SER A 731 -9.81 11.67 -7.31
CA SER A 731 -10.26 12.94 -6.76
C SER A 731 -10.20 14.08 -7.80
N CYS A 732 -11.08 15.06 -7.67
CA CYS A 732 -11.24 16.09 -8.71
C CYS A 732 -10.00 16.99 -8.88
N ALA A 733 -9.31 16.87 -10.01
CA ALA A 733 -8.27 17.84 -10.40
C ALA A 733 -8.87 19.17 -10.90
N GLY A 734 -10.10 19.14 -11.44
CA GLY A 734 -10.88 20.31 -11.86
C GLY A 734 -11.79 20.90 -10.77
N ASP A 735 -12.45 22.02 -11.10
CA ASP A 735 -13.51 22.62 -10.27
C ASP A 735 -14.88 22.16 -10.79
N TYR A 736 -15.20 20.87 -10.65
CA TYR A 736 -16.46 20.31 -11.14
C TYR A 736 -17.66 20.72 -10.26
N PRO A 737 -18.90 20.73 -10.79
CA PRO A 737 -20.09 21.01 -9.98
C PRO A 737 -20.27 19.99 -8.84
N GLU A 738 -20.55 20.48 -7.63
CA GLU A 738 -20.65 19.64 -6.41
C GLU A 738 -21.79 18.61 -6.50
N GLU A 739 -22.87 18.95 -7.19
CA GLU A 739 -24.02 18.09 -7.41
C GLU A 739 -23.83 17.04 -8.53
N SER A 740 -22.70 17.06 -9.23
CA SER A 740 -22.43 16.11 -10.30
C SER A 740 -22.11 14.71 -9.76
N ALA A 741 -22.33 13.69 -10.60
CA ALA A 741 -21.89 12.33 -10.26
C ALA A 741 -20.35 12.29 -10.18
N PRO A 742 -19.78 11.42 -9.31
CA PRO A 742 -18.33 11.24 -9.24
C PRO A 742 -17.71 11.05 -10.63
N GLY A 743 -16.59 11.74 -10.85
CA GLY A 743 -15.80 11.69 -12.07
C GLY A 743 -16.28 12.58 -13.23
N TYR A 744 -17.39 13.31 -13.06
CA TYR A 744 -17.88 14.31 -14.02
C TYR A 744 -17.77 13.87 -15.49
N THR A 745 -18.31 12.68 -15.78
CA THR A 745 -18.17 12.00 -17.07
C THR A 745 -18.59 12.88 -18.24
N PHE A 746 -17.80 12.85 -19.32
CA PHE A 746 -18.12 13.54 -20.56
C PHE A 746 -19.42 13.00 -21.17
N THR A 747 -20.36 13.90 -21.44
CA THR A 747 -21.62 13.56 -22.11
C THR A 747 -21.97 14.62 -23.14
N GLY A 748 -22.94 14.32 -24.01
CA GLY A 748 -23.44 15.27 -25.00
C GLY A 748 -22.51 15.53 -26.18
N GLY A 749 -21.48 14.71 -26.39
CA GLY A 749 -20.54 14.76 -27.51
C GLY A 749 -19.71 13.47 -27.61
N ARG A 750 -18.56 13.52 -28.31
CA ARG A 750 -17.50 12.51 -28.25
C ARG A 750 -16.12 13.15 -28.14
N ILE A 751 -15.17 12.45 -27.51
CA ILE A 751 -13.76 12.84 -27.51
C ILE A 751 -13.06 12.04 -28.61
N GLU A 752 -12.61 12.71 -29.67
CA GLU A 752 -11.94 12.05 -30.79
C GLU A 752 -10.54 11.59 -30.39
N GLU A 753 -9.76 12.47 -29.78
CA GLU A 753 -8.43 12.15 -29.27
C GLU A 753 -7.94 13.17 -28.23
N VAL A 754 -7.03 12.74 -27.38
CA VAL A 754 -6.26 13.58 -26.46
C VAL A 754 -4.78 13.28 -26.66
N SER A 755 -3.99 14.28 -27.02
CA SER A 755 -2.55 14.15 -27.20
C SER A 755 -1.77 14.91 -26.14
N ILE A 756 -0.83 14.24 -25.47
CA ILE A 756 0.20 14.87 -24.63
C ILE A 756 1.52 14.88 -25.40
N GLU A 757 2.14 16.05 -25.52
CA GLU A 757 3.36 16.26 -26.30
C GLU A 757 4.39 17.09 -25.51
N LEU A 758 5.62 16.59 -25.41
CA LEU A 758 6.76 17.33 -24.89
C LEU A 758 7.26 18.32 -25.95
N ARG A 759 7.55 19.56 -25.55
CA ARG A 759 7.92 20.66 -26.45
C ARG A 759 9.35 21.13 -26.28
#